data_AF-A0A7Y5CUX4-F1
#
_entry.id   AF-A0A7Y5CUX4-F1
#
_cell.length_a   1.000
_cell.length_b   1.000
_cell.length_c   1.000
_cell.angle_alpha   90.00
_cell.angle_beta   90.00
_cell.angle_gamma   90.00
#
_symmetry.space_group_name_H-M   'P 1'
#
loop_
_entity.id
_entity.type
_entity.pdbx_description
1 polymer ?
#
loop_
_entity_poly.entity_id
_entity_poly.type
_entity_poly.pdbx_seq_one_letter_code
_entity_poly.pdbx_strand_id
1 'polypeptide(L)'
;IPRDDTLKLRDFPTLKHTIQFVYDRRPDLKPGITAPAVATPPPAATVTGVTVAAAPVAASLEAANQIPRRMPVPVLRPPLALCIPTGVTLAAGSRVLLMLDQGGVGKALAGRLQKLGVETLVIDDAPNAETLQARLTNWLTAGPIQGVYWLPALDPEGELTALDLAGFREAARVRVKLLFTTMRALYDHINKAGTFLVCATRLGGQHGYDEAGALAPLGGAVAGFAKSYKREHSAALVKVVDFEAGRKTAAFADLLMDETLADPGAVEIGYQRGLRWSISLAEKSAVDGQPGMMLNRDTVFLITGAAGSIVSAITADLAQAAGGTFHLLDLAPTPDPADPDLQRFAADKENLKRDLFERIKARGERATPALVEKELAGLERKHAALAAMQAVQQAGGTAYYYSVNMLDSAAVAAAMQSARQRSGRIDVLLHAAGLEISHLLPDKKPQEFDLVFDVKSEGWFNLLANLAELPLAAAVVFSSIAGRFGNAGQTDYSAANDFLCKSVANFRNSRPATRGIALDWTAWGGIGMAARGSIPAIMKQAGIDMLPPAAGIPVIRRELTAGATRGEVVIAQRLGMMLSEFDETGGLHAGPKSELSARLQSRGVMIGQVSGMGLYSGLTVNTTLDPTQQPFLHDHQISGTPVLPGVMGLEAMVEAALVLFPERHAIAVEEVNFLAPFKFYRNAPRTITVQVQYAAEQEEIVAQCRLLGSRTLHGQSEPEVTTHFTARVRLAAVPAAPAKREKIDPAAAGARVAAADIYRLYFHGPAYQVLATAWRAGNEVIGQYAENLPVNHVPETLATAAAPRLLELCFQTAGIWELASQARMGLPSQVTSIAFGRPAEGVKGRLFAAVQRGENETFEAQVVDDKGNVYLTLRGYRTMALPDPVAQALLQPLRVVVE
;
A
#
# COMPACT_ATOMS: atom_id res chain seq x y z
N ILE A 1 33.18 1.18 22.84
CA ILE A 1 34.14 1.92 23.71
C ILE A 1 33.64 1.69 25.12
N PRO A 2 34.44 1.11 26.04
CA PRO A 2 34.02 0.85 27.41
C PRO A 2 33.60 2.15 28.10
N ARG A 3 32.67 2.04 29.06
CA ARG A 3 32.24 3.18 29.88
C ARG A 3 33.41 3.67 30.74
N ASP A 4 33.64 4.97 30.76
CA ASP A 4 34.72 5.64 31.49
C ASP A 4 34.11 6.80 32.29
N ASP A 5 33.93 6.59 33.59
CA ASP A 5 33.22 7.53 34.47
C ASP A 5 34.04 8.80 34.80
N THR A 6 35.28 8.90 34.28
CA THR A 6 36.12 10.11 34.42
C THR A 6 35.88 11.16 33.34
N LEU A 7 35.16 10.80 32.26
CA LEU A 7 34.87 11.70 31.14
C LEU A 7 33.80 12.73 31.51
N LYS A 8 34.10 14.01 31.31
CA LYS A 8 33.14 15.10 31.50
C LYS A 8 32.65 15.57 30.14
N LEU A 9 31.32 15.65 29.99
CA LEU A 9 30.68 16.05 28.72
C LEU A 9 31.19 17.41 28.19
N ARG A 10 31.59 18.30 29.10
CA ARG A 10 32.15 19.62 28.78
C ARG A 10 33.45 19.58 27.98
N ASP A 11 34.18 18.45 28.01
CA ASP A 11 35.45 18.28 27.32
C ASP A 11 35.25 17.92 25.83
N PHE A 12 33.99 17.69 25.40
CA PHE A 12 33.61 17.38 24.01
C PHE A 12 32.50 18.34 23.51
N PRO A 13 32.80 19.64 23.34
CA PRO A 13 31.78 20.67 23.12
C PRO A 13 31.14 20.65 21.73
N THR A 14 31.67 19.86 20.78
CA THR A 14 31.13 19.76 19.42
C THR A 14 31.14 18.32 18.93
N LEU A 15 30.26 18.01 17.97
CA LEU A 15 30.16 16.70 17.33
C LEU A 15 31.51 16.22 16.75
N LYS A 16 32.34 17.15 16.26
CA LYS A 16 33.68 16.85 15.76
C LYS A 16 34.59 16.27 16.86
N HIS A 17 34.52 16.79 18.09
CA HIS A 17 35.29 16.26 19.22
C HIS A 17 34.80 14.86 19.62
N THR A 18 33.48 14.62 19.56
CA THR A 18 32.89 13.31 19.83
C THR A 18 33.29 12.28 18.76
N ILE A 19 33.26 12.67 17.48
CA ILE A 19 33.70 11.81 16.38
C ILE A 19 35.19 11.48 16.51
N GLN A 20 36.02 12.47 16.85
CA GLN A 20 37.45 12.24 17.07
C GLN A 20 37.70 11.31 18.27
N PHE A 21 36.98 11.49 19.38
CA PHE A 21 37.02 10.57 20.52
C PHE A 21 36.69 9.13 20.13
N VAL A 22 35.67 8.95 19.28
CA VAL A 22 35.30 7.63 18.76
C VAL A 22 36.43 7.06 17.92
N TYR A 23 36.99 7.83 16.99
CA TYR A 23 38.10 7.39 16.15
C TYR A 23 39.38 7.09 16.93
N ASP A 24 39.65 7.78 18.04
CA ASP A 24 40.84 7.54 18.86
C ASP A 24 40.71 6.26 19.70
N ARG A 25 39.49 5.90 20.13
CA ARG A 25 39.21 4.66 20.88
C ARG A 25 38.80 3.48 19.99
N ARG A 26 38.42 3.74 18.74
CA ARG A 26 38.10 2.77 17.68
C ARG A 26 38.79 3.17 16.37
N PRO A 27 40.12 3.00 16.27
CA PRO A 27 40.88 3.35 15.07
C PRO A 27 40.45 2.54 13.84
N ASP A 28 39.85 1.37 14.03
CA ASP A 28 39.23 0.52 13.01
C ASP A 28 38.04 1.19 12.29
N LEU A 29 37.46 2.23 12.89
CA LEU A 29 36.41 3.03 12.27
C LEU A 29 36.97 4.24 11.50
N LYS A 30 38.29 4.51 11.56
CA LYS A 30 38.92 5.57 10.75
C LYS A 30 38.91 5.12 9.28
N PRO A 31 38.37 5.93 8.35
CA PRO A 31 38.32 5.52 6.94
C PRO A 31 39.71 5.42 6.28
N GLY A 32 40.03 4.24 5.71
CA GLY A 32 41.11 3.94 4.75
C GLY A 32 41.76 2.57 5.02
N ILE A 33 42.00 1.62 4.11
CA ILE A 33 42.12 1.58 2.64
C ILE A 33 41.77 0.14 2.19
N THR A 34 40.82 -0.04 1.26
CA THR A 34 40.85 -0.98 0.12
C THR A 34 39.53 -0.86 -0.65
N ALA A 35 39.58 -0.18 -1.79
CA ALA A 35 38.48 -0.11 -2.75
C ALA A 35 39.02 -0.55 -4.13
N PRO A 36 38.30 -1.37 -4.91
CA PRO A 36 38.56 -1.51 -6.32
C PRO A 36 38.13 -0.24 -7.08
N ALA A 37 38.95 0.10 -8.07
CA ALA A 37 38.97 1.28 -8.94
C ALA A 37 37.62 1.97 -9.28
N VAL A 38 37.56 3.27 -8.96
CA VAL A 38 36.67 4.25 -9.60
C VAL A 38 37.46 4.93 -10.72
N ALA A 39 36.86 4.99 -11.91
CA ALA A 39 37.41 5.64 -13.09
C ALA A 39 37.60 7.15 -12.87
N THR A 40 38.65 7.69 -13.49
CA THR A 40 39.05 9.10 -13.46
C THR A 40 37.96 10.03 -14.03
N PRO A 41 37.70 11.18 -13.39
CA PRO A 41 36.81 12.20 -13.95
C PRO A 41 37.51 12.97 -15.09
N PRO A 42 36.79 13.36 -16.16
CA PRO A 42 37.34 14.23 -17.19
C PRO A 42 37.60 15.66 -16.64
N PRO A 43 38.56 16.40 -17.23
CA PRO A 43 38.96 17.71 -16.73
C PRO A 43 37.85 18.75 -16.87
N ALA A 44 37.84 19.69 -15.92
CA ALA A 44 36.82 20.71 -15.71
C ALA A 44 36.56 21.55 -16.98
N ALA A 45 35.33 21.46 -17.49
CA ALA A 45 34.76 22.50 -18.33
C ALA A 45 34.41 23.71 -17.45
N THR A 46 34.91 24.88 -17.83
CA THR A 46 34.52 26.18 -17.29
C THR A 46 33.01 26.38 -17.41
N VAL A 47 32.29 26.21 -16.31
CA VAL A 47 30.86 26.56 -16.23
C VAL A 47 30.75 28.05 -15.89
N THR A 48 30.70 28.88 -16.93
CA THR A 48 30.06 30.19 -16.84
C THR A 48 28.55 29.98 -16.75
N GLY A 49 27.98 30.23 -15.58
CA GLY A 49 26.53 30.21 -15.39
C GLY A 49 26.16 29.96 -13.93
N VAL A 50 26.01 31.04 -13.15
CA VAL A 50 25.24 30.98 -11.91
C VAL A 50 23.79 30.70 -12.32
N THR A 51 23.37 29.44 -12.26
CA THR A 51 21.95 29.10 -12.32
C THR A 51 21.30 29.65 -11.06
N VAL A 52 20.62 30.79 -11.23
CA VAL A 52 19.67 31.36 -10.29
C VAL A 52 18.73 30.24 -9.85
N ALA A 53 18.58 30.04 -8.53
CA ALA A 53 17.60 29.12 -7.98
C ALA A 53 16.22 29.42 -8.61
N ALA A 54 15.62 28.42 -9.26
CA ALA A 54 14.29 28.57 -9.84
C ALA A 54 13.32 29.09 -8.75
N ALA A 55 12.50 30.07 -9.12
CA ALA A 55 11.47 30.61 -8.23
C ALA A 55 10.60 29.46 -7.67
N PRO A 56 10.12 29.54 -6.42
CA PRO A 56 9.26 28.51 -5.86
C PRO A 56 8.03 28.32 -6.75
N VAL A 57 7.86 27.10 -7.26
CA VAL A 57 6.70 26.72 -8.09
C VAL A 57 5.43 26.94 -7.26
N ALA A 58 4.47 27.69 -7.82
CA ALA A 58 3.18 27.91 -7.16
C ALA A 58 2.44 26.59 -6.94
N ALA A 59 1.72 26.47 -5.83
CA ALA A 59 0.94 25.28 -5.54
C ALA A 59 -0.10 25.02 -6.65
N SER A 60 -0.18 23.80 -7.16
CA SER A 60 -1.09 23.46 -8.27
C SER A 60 -1.61 22.02 -8.18
N LEU A 61 -2.80 21.77 -8.75
CA LEU A 61 -3.33 20.41 -8.87
C LEU A 61 -2.44 19.51 -9.72
N GLU A 62 -1.76 20.07 -10.72
CA GLU A 62 -0.80 19.34 -11.55
C GLU A 62 0.37 18.84 -10.70
N ALA A 63 0.95 19.69 -9.85
CA ALA A 63 1.99 19.28 -8.91
C ALA A 63 1.51 18.21 -7.92
N ALA A 64 0.27 18.33 -7.41
CA ALA A 64 -0.32 17.29 -6.57
C ALA A 64 -0.49 15.95 -7.32
N ASN A 65 -0.89 15.98 -8.59
CA ASN A 65 -1.10 14.79 -9.41
C ASN A 65 0.20 14.06 -9.76
N GLN A 66 1.35 14.73 -9.66
CA GLN A 66 2.67 14.10 -9.81
C GLN A 66 3.11 13.32 -8.56
N ILE A 67 2.48 13.57 -7.41
CA ILE A 67 2.76 12.80 -6.19
C ILE A 67 1.95 11.50 -6.23
N PRO A 68 2.61 10.33 -6.06
CA PRO A 68 1.90 9.07 -5.96
C PRO A 68 0.80 9.10 -4.90
N ARG A 69 -0.40 8.72 -5.33
CA ARG A 69 -1.59 8.59 -4.48
C ARG A 69 -1.83 7.12 -4.20
N ARG A 70 -1.53 6.67 -2.97
CA ARG A 70 -1.63 5.26 -2.57
C ARG A 70 -2.80 5.06 -1.62
N MET A 71 -3.58 4.03 -1.85
CA MET A 71 -4.67 3.62 -0.95
C MET A 71 -4.31 2.29 -0.29
N PRO A 72 -4.44 2.15 1.03
CA PRO A 72 -4.37 0.85 1.68
C PRO A 72 -5.45 -0.07 1.13
N VAL A 73 -5.07 -1.29 0.75
CA VAL A 73 -5.98 -2.29 0.18
C VAL A 73 -5.77 -3.65 0.84
N PRO A 74 -6.85 -4.38 1.13
CA PRO A 74 -6.75 -5.74 1.64
C PRO A 74 -6.20 -6.67 0.56
N VAL A 75 -5.25 -7.53 0.96
CA VAL A 75 -4.65 -8.57 0.12
C VAL A 75 -4.67 -9.89 0.85
N LEU A 76 -4.81 -10.99 0.11
CA LEU A 76 -4.69 -12.32 0.70
C LEU A 76 -3.25 -12.59 1.11
N ARG A 77 -3.11 -13.19 2.28
CA ARG A 77 -1.86 -13.57 2.91
C ARG A 77 -1.77 -15.11 2.91
N PRO A 78 -0.58 -15.73 2.76
CA PRO A 78 -0.50 -17.17 2.55
C PRO A 78 -1.03 -17.93 3.79
N PRO A 79 -1.59 -19.13 3.60
CA PRO A 79 -1.94 -20.02 4.70
C PRO A 79 -0.74 -20.25 5.62
N LEU A 80 -0.96 -20.30 6.93
CA LEU A 80 0.10 -20.45 7.93
C LEU A 80 0.95 -21.71 7.75
N ALA A 81 0.37 -22.79 7.19
CA ALA A 81 1.09 -24.01 6.86
C ALA A 81 2.24 -23.81 5.84
N LEU A 82 2.19 -22.74 5.03
CA LEU A 82 3.23 -22.38 4.08
C LEU A 82 4.23 -21.34 4.65
N CYS A 83 4.00 -20.84 5.87
CA CYS A 83 4.82 -19.81 6.48
C CYS A 83 5.96 -20.42 7.30
N ILE A 84 7.04 -19.66 7.45
CA ILE A 84 8.12 -20.04 8.37
C ILE A 84 7.71 -19.78 9.83
N PRO A 85 8.33 -20.49 10.81
CA PRO A 85 8.15 -20.21 12.22
C PRO A 85 8.64 -18.80 12.60
N THR A 86 8.01 -18.18 13.59
CA THR A 86 8.42 -16.87 14.14
C THR A 86 9.62 -16.94 15.09
N GLY A 87 9.98 -18.16 15.51
CA GLY A 87 10.95 -18.40 16.58
C GLY A 87 10.36 -18.31 17.99
N VAL A 88 9.08 -17.96 18.15
CA VAL A 88 8.38 -18.04 19.43
C VAL A 88 8.06 -19.51 19.75
N THR A 89 8.27 -19.91 21.01
CA THR A 89 7.88 -21.23 21.53
C THR A 89 6.97 -21.05 22.73
N LEU A 90 5.81 -21.71 22.71
CA LEU A 90 4.83 -21.72 23.80
C LEU A 90 4.86 -23.10 24.47
N ALA A 91 5.57 -23.22 25.60
CA ALA A 91 5.76 -24.48 26.30
C ALA A 91 5.93 -24.28 27.81
N ALA A 92 6.13 -25.38 28.54
CA ALA A 92 6.48 -25.35 29.95
C ALA A 92 7.69 -24.44 30.22
N GLY A 93 7.56 -23.54 31.19
CA GLY A 93 8.58 -22.53 31.54
C GLY A 93 8.39 -21.17 30.87
N SER A 94 7.48 -21.05 29.89
CA SER A 94 7.06 -19.75 29.35
C SER A 94 6.10 -19.05 30.31
N ARG A 95 6.24 -17.72 30.44
CA ARG A 95 5.31 -16.85 31.18
C ARG A 95 4.69 -15.86 30.21
N VAL A 96 3.37 -15.87 30.07
CA VAL A 96 2.65 -15.06 29.08
C VAL A 96 1.58 -14.24 29.78
N LEU A 97 1.56 -12.94 29.51
CA LEU A 97 0.56 -12.01 30.03
C LEU A 97 -0.65 -11.94 29.08
N LEU A 98 -1.85 -11.93 29.65
CA LEU A 98 -3.10 -11.77 28.91
C LEU A 98 -3.94 -10.67 29.56
N MET A 99 -4.21 -9.60 28.81
CA MET A 99 -5.29 -8.67 29.11
C MET A 99 -6.55 -9.18 28.40
N LEU A 100 -7.57 -9.57 29.17
CA LEU A 100 -8.73 -10.27 28.62
C LEU A 100 -9.72 -9.34 27.91
N ASP A 101 -10.43 -9.89 26.93
CA ASP A 101 -11.71 -9.37 26.44
C ASP A 101 -12.87 -9.84 27.33
N GLN A 102 -14.00 -9.15 27.23
CA GLN A 102 -15.25 -9.54 27.89
C GLN A 102 -15.98 -10.67 27.15
N GLY A 103 -15.71 -10.84 25.85
CA GLY A 103 -16.26 -11.89 25.00
C GLY A 103 -15.76 -13.32 25.30
N GLY A 104 -14.77 -13.49 26.18
CA GLY A 104 -14.27 -14.79 26.64
C GLY A 104 -13.21 -15.44 25.74
N VAL A 105 -12.70 -14.75 24.72
CA VAL A 105 -11.60 -15.26 23.86
C VAL A 105 -10.34 -15.46 24.69
N GLY A 106 -9.99 -14.50 25.54
CA GLY A 106 -8.82 -14.53 26.41
C GLY A 106 -8.89 -15.63 27.46
N LYS A 107 -10.08 -15.91 28.01
CA LYS A 107 -10.28 -17.06 28.92
C LYS A 107 -10.01 -18.38 28.19
N ALA A 108 -10.50 -18.51 26.95
CA ALA A 108 -10.28 -19.69 26.13
C ALA A 108 -8.81 -19.82 25.69
N LEU A 109 -8.11 -18.71 25.46
CA LEU A 109 -6.68 -18.67 25.15
C LEU A 109 -5.83 -19.07 26.35
N ALA A 110 -6.10 -18.52 27.54
CA ALA A 110 -5.42 -18.87 28.78
C ALA A 110 -5.51 -20.38 29.05
N GLY A 111 -6.69 -20.97 28.91
CA GLY A 111 -6.86 -22.42 29.09
C GLY A 111 -6.08 -23.28 28.10
N ARG A 112 -5.87 -22.82 26.85
CA ARG A 112 -5.02 -23.52 25.87
C ARG A 112 -3.54 -23.43 26.22
N LEU A 113 -3.08 -22.24 26.60
CA LEU A 113 -1.70 -22.00 27.02
C LEU A 113 -1.34 -22.84 28.26
N GLN A 114 -2.23 -22.89 29.25
CA GLN A 114 -2.04 -23.70 30.46
C GLN A 114 -1.93 -25.20 30.15
N LYS A 115 -2.68 -25.73 29.17
CA LYS A 115 -2.55 -27.13 28.72
C LYS A 115 -1.19 -27.43 28.09
N LEU A 116 -0.49 -26.42 27.55
CA LEU A 116 0.88 -26.54 27.06
C LEU A 116 1.94 -26.32 28.17
N GLY A 117 1.52 -26.09 29.41
CA GLY A 117 2.39 -25.82 30.55
C GLY A 117 2.85 -24.36 30.69
N VAL A 118 2.29 -23.43 29.90
CA VAL A 118 2.60 -22.00 29.98
C VAL A 118 1.97 -21.40 31.24
N GLU A 119 2.73 -20.61 31.99
CA GLU A 119 2.21 -19.79 33.10
C GLU A 119 1.48 -18.57 32.52
N THR A 120 0.19 -18.45 32.79
CA THR A 120 -0.64 -17.34 32.30
C THR A 120 -0.82 -16.28 33.38
N LEU A 121 -0.37 -15.05 33.10
CA LEU A 121 -0.54 -13.87 33.96
C LEU A 121 -1.75 -13.08 33.47
N VAL A 122 -2.87 -13.22 34.16
CA VAL A 122 -4.17 -12.71 33.69
C VAL A 122 -4.50 -11.36 34.32
N ILE A 123 -4.95 -10.42 33.47
CA ILE A 123 -5.63 -9.18 33.86
C ILE A 123 -7.05 -9.27 33.32
N ASP A 124 -8.00 -9.54 34.20
CA ASP A 124 -9.44 -9.68 33.90
C ASP A 124 -10.28 -8.51 34.43
N ASP A 125 -9.62 -7.52 35.03
CA ASP A 125 -10.13 -6.23 35.47
C ASP A 125 -9.61 -5.08 34.60
N ALA A 126 -10.06 -3.84 34.88
CA ALA A 126 -9.60 -2.63 34.21
C ALA A 126 -8.86 -1.71 35.20
N PRO A 127 -7.72 -2.14 35.78
CA PRO A 127 -7.03 -1.42 36.84
C PRO A 127 -6.59 -0.02 36.39
N ASN A 128 -6.40 0.89 37.34
CA ASN A 128 -5.71 2.15 37.04
C ASN A 128 -4.22 1.89 36.73
N ALA A 129 -3.55 2.88 36.13
CA ALA A 129 -2.17 2.71 35.66
C ALA A 129 -1.18 2.36 36.78
N GLU A 130 -1.32 2.95 37.96
CA GLU A 130 -0.44 2.69 39.11
C GLU A 130 -0.59 1.25 39.63
N THR A 131 -1.83 0.78 39.76
CA THR A 131 -2.15 -0.59 40.19
C THR A 131 -1.64 -1.60 39.17
N LEU A 132 -1.80 -1.32 37.88
CA LEU A 132 -1.27 -2.15 36.80
C LEU A 132 0.26 -2.21 36.86
N GLN A 133 0.92 -1.06 37.02
CA GLN A 133 2.39 -0.99 37.10
C GLN A 133 2.94 -1.75 38.32
N ALA A 134 2.28 -1.66 39.47
CA ALA A 134 2.65 -2.43 40.67
C ALA A 134 2.49 -3.94 40.43
N ARG A 135 1.39 -4.36 39.79
CA ARG A 135 1.14 -5.77 39.44
C ARG A 135 2.20 -6.32 38.49
N LEU A 136 2.55 -5.57 37.45
CA LEU A 136 3.59 -5.92 36.47
C LEU A 136 4.96 -6.04 37.14
N THR A 137 5.33 -5.06 37.96
CA THR A 137 6.59 -5.10 38.73
C THR A 137 6.66 -6.35 39.60
N ASN A 138 5.58 -6.68 40.32
CA ASN A 138 5.52 -7.88 41.14
C ASN A 138 5.68 -9.16 40.30
N TRP A 139 5.00 -9.28 39.16
CA TRP A 139 5.15 -10.44 38.30
C TRP A 139 6.56 -10.59 37.73
N LEU A 140 7.23 -9.48 37.41
CA LEU A 140 8.62 -9.51 36.92
C LEU A 140 9.61 -10.02 37.99
N THR A 141 9.30 -9.90 39.29
CA THR A 141 10.15 -10.48 40.35
C THR A 141 10.18 -12.01 40.31
N ALA A 142 9.11 -12.65 39.82
CA ALA A 142 9.02 -14.10 39.69
C ALA A 142 9.71 -14.64 38.42
N GLY A 143 10.10 -13.77 37.48
CA GLY A 143 10.82 -14.15 36.26
C GLY A 143 10.45 -13.30 35.03
N PRO A 144 11.13 -13.51 33.89
CA PRO A 144 10.84 -12.78 32.66
C PRO A 144 9.47 -13.16 32.07
N ILE A 145 8.78 -12.18 31.49
CA ILE A 145 7.57 -12.40 30.71
C ILE A 145 7.98 -12.52 29.24
N GLN A 146 7.60 -13.63 28.59
CA GLN A 146 7.96 -13.94 27.21
C GLN A 146 7.09 -13.18 26.20
N GLY A 147 5.81 -12.97 26.53
CA GLY A 147 4.90 -12.32 25.60
C GLY A 147 3.61 -11.82 26.20
N VAL A 148 2.92 -11.01 25.39
CA VAL A 148 1.67 -10.34 25.76
C VAL A 148 0.61 -10.63 24.69
N TYR A 149 -0.55 -11.13 25.13
CA TYR A 149 -1.79 -11.06 24.36
C TYR A 149 -2.65 -9.91 24.88
N TRP A 150 -2.97 -8.98 23.99
CA TRP A 150 -3.76 -7.79 24.31
C TRP A 150 -5.12 -7.84 23.59
N LEU A 151 -6.17 -8.18 24.32
CA LEU A 151 -7.48 -8.52 23.76
C LEU A 151 -8.63 -7.51 23.99
N PRO A 152 -8.53 -6.41 24.78
CA PRO A 152 -9.67 -5.51 24.98
C PRO A 152 -10.28 -4.87 23.73
N ALA A 153 -9.55 -4.79 22.61
CA ALA A 153 -10.07 -4.26 21.35
C ALA A 153 -10.90 -5.29 20.55
N LEU A 154 -11.08 -6.51 21.06
CA LEU A 154 -12.10 -7.46 20.59
C LEU A 154 -13.51 -7.07 21.02
N ASP A 155 -13.63 -6.32 22.12
CA ASP A 155 -14.91 -5.81 22.60
C ASP A 155 -15.21 -4.51 21.83
N PRO A 156 -16.27 -4.45 21.01
CA PRO A 156 -16.61 -3.23 20.27
C PRO A 156 -17.07 -2.14 21.25
N GLU A 157 -16.61 -0.91 21.04
CA GLU A 157 -17.02 0.26 21.84
C GLU A 157 -18.43 0.76 21.51
N GLY A 158 -19.06 0.23 20.46
CA GLY A 158 -20.33 0.72 19.92
C GLY A 158 -20.13 1.94 19.00
N GLU A 159 -21.24 2.60 18.66
CA GLU A 159 -21.20 3.81 17.84
C GLU A 159 -20.56 4.97 18.61
N LEU A 160 -19.53 5.60 18.06
CA LEU A 160 -18.81 6.69 18.73
C LEU A 160 -19.75 7.85 19.12
N THR A 161 -20.74 8.16 18.30
CA THR A 161 -21.72 9.23 18.58
C THR A 161 -22.74 8.87 19.67
N ALA A 162 -22.84 7.59 20.06
CA ALA A 162 -23.69 7.14 21.14
C ALA A 162 -22.99 7.16 22.51
N LEU A 163 -21.66 7.31 22.53
CA LEU A 163 -20.88 7.43 23.75
C LEU A 163 -20.94 8.87 24.28
N ASP A 164 -20.90 9.02 25.60
CA ASP A 164 -20.52 10.28 26.22
C ASP A 164 -18.98 10.36 26.35
N LEU A 165 -18.48 11.53 26.76
CA LEU A 165 -17.04 11.76 26.88
C LEU A 165 -16.38 10.82 27.91
N ALA A 166 -17.08 10.49 28.99
CA ALA A 166 -16.57 9.58 30.01
C ALA A 166 -16.43 8.16 29.46
N GLY A 167 -17.43 7.67 28.73
CA GLY A 167 -17.43 6.38 28.06
C GLY A 167 -16.33 6.29 27.00
N PHE A 168 -16.14 7.33 26.18
CA PHE A 168 -15.05 7.38 25.22
C PHE A 168 -13.66 7.32 25.90
N ARG A 169 -13.45 8.13 26.93
CA ARG A 169 -12.19 8.14 27.70
C ARG A 169 -11.91 6.79 28.33
N GLU A 170 -12.91 6.14 28.90
CA GLU A 170 -12.76 4.81 29.49
C GLU A 170 -12.46 3.76 28.43
N ALA A 171 -13.16 3.79 27.30
CA ALA A 171 -12.93 2.88 26.18
C ALA A 171 -11.50 3.00 25.62
N ALA A 172 -10.99 4.22 25.48
CA ALA A 172 -9.62 4.50 25.06
C ALA A 172 -8.60 4.10 26.14
N ARG A 173 -8.88 4.39 27.42
CA ARG A 173 -8.01 4.04 28.55
C ARG A 173 -7.74 2.54 28.57
N VAL A 174 -8.80 1.74 28.53
CA VAL A 174 -8.72 0.28 28.59
C VAL A 174 -8.02 -0.31 27.37
N ARG A 175 -8.25 0.23 26.16
CA ARG A 175 -7.71 -0.36 24.93
C ARG A 175 -6.27 0.03 24.64
N VAL A 176 -5.87 1.30 24.83
CA VAL A 176 -4.55 1.78 24.39
C VAL A 176 -3.70 2.39 25.50
N LYS A 177 -4.28 3.07 26.50
CA LYS A 177 -3.47 3.70 27.58
C LYS A 177 -2.94 2.65 28.58
N LEU A 178 -3.71 1.60 28.87
CA LEU A 178 -3.22 0.47 29.64
C LEU A 178 -2.25 -0.41 28.83
N LEU A 179 -2.39 -0.46 27.48
CA LEU A 179 -1.40 -1.10 26.61
C LEU A 179 -0.06 -0.38 26.68
N PHE A 180 -0.07 0.95 26.58
CA PHE A 180 1.09 1.79 26.80
C PHE A 180 1.75 1.51 28.17
N THR A 181 0.95 1.53 29.25
CA THR A 181 1.45 1.24 30.60
C THR A 181 2.12 -0.13 30.68
N THR A 182 1.50 -1.14 30.08
CA THR A 182 1.99 -2.52 30.07
C THR A 182 3.29 -2.64 29.29
N MET A 183 3.30 -2.19 28.03
CA MET A 183 4.45 -2.36 27.16
C MET A 183 5.63 -1.47 27.55
N ARG A 184 5.38 -0.34 28.21
CA ARG A 184 6.46 0.45 28.80
C ARG A 184 7.16 -0.29 29.93
N ALA A 185 6.41 -0.97 30.81
CA ALA A 185 6.99 -1.78 31.88
C ALA A 185 7.72 -3.03 31.35
N LEU A 186 7.29 -3.54 30.20
CA LEU A 186 7.85 -4.74 29.56
C LEU A 186 8.85 -4.43 28.44
N TYR A 187 9.25 -3.18 28.26
CA TYR A 187 10.07 -2.73 27.14
C TYR A 187 11.37 -3.53 27.00
N ASP A 188 12.10 -3.71 28.12
CA ASP A 188 13.35 -4.47 28.12
C ASP A 188 13.16 -5.99 28.09
N HIS A 189 11.92 -6.47 28.21
CA HIS A 189 11.58 -7.88 28.24
C HIS A 189 11.04 -8.39 26.89
N ILE A 190 10.32 -7.55 26.13
CA ILE A 190 9.69 -7.89 24.84
C ILE A 190 10.42 -7.18 23.69
N ASN A 191 11.70 -7.46 23.53
CA ASN A 191 12.58 -6.74 22.60
C ASN A 191 13.42 -7.62 21.66
N LYS A 192 13.32 -8.94 21.80
CA LYS A 192 14.21 -9.91 21.12
C LYS A 192 13.44 -11.04 20.46
N ALA A 193 14.13 -11.77 19.58
CA ALA A 193 13.58 -12.97 18.95
C ALA A 193 13.08 -13.97 20.02
N GLY A 194 11.92 -14.58 19.74
CA GLY A 194 11.24 -15.48 20.68
C GLY A 194 10.36 -14.79 21.73
N THR A 195 10.32 -13.45 21.76
CA THR A 195 9.36 -12.66 22.56
C THR A 195 8.29 -12.03 21.66
N PHE A 196 7.10 -11.73 22.20
CA PHE A 196 5.99 -11.26 21.37
C PHE A 196 5.00 -10.28 22.03
N LEU A 197 4.40 -9.45 21.18
CA LEU A 197 3.17 -8.70 21.45
C LEU A 197 2.13 -9.06 20.37
N VAL A 198 1.02 -9.67 20.76
CA VAL A 198 -0.09 -9.95 19.85
C VAL A 198 -1.35 -9.24 20.36
N CYS A 199 -1.78 -8.23 19.62
CA CYS A 199 -3.03 -7.52 19.84
C CYS A 199 -4.15 -8.15 19.02
N ALA A 200 -5.39 -8.10 19.52
CA ALA A 200 -6.55 -8.56 18.76
C ALA A 200 -7.61 -7.45 18.62
N THR A 201 -8.18 -7.28 17.43
CA THR A 201 -9.16 -6.24 17.10
C THR A 201 -10.41 -6.81 16.42
N ARG A 202 -11.50 -6.03 16.42
CA ARG A 202 -12.77 -6.37 15.73
C ARG A 202 -13.19 -5.26 14.75
N LEU A 203 -12.28 -4.86 13.87
CA LEU A 203 -12.48 -3.83 12.85
C LEU A 203 -13.27 -4.33 11.63
N GLY A 204 -13.40 -5.64 11.43
CA GLY A 204 -14.17 -6.22 10.31
C GLY A 204 -13.54 -7.46 9.66
N GLY A 205 -12.33 -7.85 10.07
CA GLY A 205 -11.56 -8.95 9.51
C GLY A 205 -10.61 -8.53 8.38
N GLN A 206 -10.69 -7.28 7.93
CA GLN A 206 -9.79 -6.66 6.96
C GLN A 206 -9.30 -5.29 7.45
N HIS A 207 -9.16 -5.11 8.77
CA HIS A 207 -8.71 -3.88 9.41
C HIS A 207 -9.56 -2.64 9.06
N GLY A 208 -10.80 -2.83 8.62
CA GLY A 208 -11.71 -1.76 8.18
C GLY A 208 -11.39 -1.16 6.80
N TYR A 209 -10.62 -1.86 5.96
CA TYR A 209 -10.31 -1.44 4.58
C TYR A 209 -11.21 -2.04 3.52
N ASP A 210 -12.08 -2.97 3.88
CA ASP A 210 -13.12 -3.49 3.00
C ASP A 210 -14.22 -2.44 2.75
N GLU A 211 -15.25 -2.81 2.00
CA GLU A 211 -16.37 -1.90 1.70
C GLU A 211 -17.21 -1.55 2.93
N ALA A 212 -17.22 -2.38 3.97
CA ALA A 212 -17.96 -2.11 5.20
C ALA A 212 -17.29 -1.02 6.05
N GLY A 213 -15.96 -0.87 5.96
CA GLY A 213 -15.22 0.05 6.83
C GLY A 213 -15.05 -0.49 8.23
N ALA A 214 -14.47 0.33 9.12
CA ALA A 214 -14.18 -0.10 10.47
C ALA A 214 -15.45 -0.21 11.33
N LEU A 215 -15.68 -1.37 11.96
CA LEU A 215 -16.80 -1.59 12.87
C LEU A 215 -16.54 -1.06 14.29
N ALA A 216 -15.28 -1.12 14.76
CA ALA A 216 -14.86 -0.70 16.10
C ALA A 216 -13.60 0.19 16.02
N PRO A 217 -13.73 1.48 15.68
CA PRO A 217 -12.62 2.38 15.37
C PRO A 217 -11.46 2.46 16.36
N LEU A 218 -11.70 2.29 17.67
CA LEU A 218 -10.65 2.28 18.70
C LEU A 218 -9.67 1.10 18.53
N GLY A 219 -10.03 0.07 17.78
CA GLY A 219 -9.07 -0.94 17.32
C GLY A 219 -7.91 -0.34 16.50
N GLY A 220 -8.15 0.77 15.80
CA GLY A 220 -7.11 1.54 15.11
C GLY A 220 -6.05 2.10 16.07
N ALA A 221 -6.44 2.54 17.26
CA ALA A 221 -5.48 3.02 18.26
C ALA A 221 -4.51 1.91 18.69
N VAL A 222 -5.02 0.70 18.88
CA VAL A 222 -4.22 -0.48 19.22
C VAL A 222 -3.31 -0.87 18.05
N ALA A 223 -3.83 -0.83 16.83
CA ALA A 223 -3.05 -1.15 15.63
C ALA A 223 -1.88 -0.16 15.41
N GLY A 224 -2.16 1.13 15.51
CA GLY A 224 -1.15 2.19 15.43
C GLY A 224 -0.05 2.06 16.48
N PHE A 225 -0.43 1.78 17.74
CA PHE A 225 0.52 1.52 18.83
C PHE A 225 1.45 0.34 18.49
N ALA A 226 0.86 -0.81 18.11
CA ALA A 226 1.62 -2.03 17.84
C ALA A 226 2.59 -1.88 16.67
N LYS A 227 2.18 -1.22 15.58
CA LYS A 227 3.07 -0.93 14.44
C LYS A 227 4.26 -0.07 14.85
N SER A 228 4.04 0.96 15.67
CA SER A 228 5.13 1.78 16.21
C SER A 228 6.05 0.99 17.12
N TYR A 229 5.51 0.12 17.98
CA TYR A 229 6.29 -0.75 18.86
C TYR A 229 7.17 -1.72 18.07
N LYS A 230 6.67 -2.27 16.95
CA LYS A 230 7.47 -3.10 16.03
C LYS A 230 8.67 -2.35 15.45
N ARG A 231 8.55 -1.04 15.23
CA ARG A 231 9.67 -0.21 14.74
C ARG A 231 10.72 0.06 15.83
N GLU A 232 10.32 0.09 17.11
CA GLU A 232 11.27 0.18 18.24
C GLU A 232 11.96 -1.17 18.51
N HIS A 233 11.24 -2.28 18.35
CA HIS A 233 11.75 -3.64 18.58
C HIS A 233 11.52 -4.56 17.39
N SER A 234 12.32 -4.38 16.34
CA SER A 234 12.20 -5.15 15.09
C SER A 234 12.44 -6.66 15.28
N ALA A 235 13.20 -7.06 16.31
CA ALA A 235 13.48 -8.47 16.60
C ALA A 235 12.34 -9.19 17.35
N ALA A 236 11.47 -8.48 18.06
CA ALA A 236 10.30 -9.06 18.70
C ALA A 236 9.21 -9.35 17.66
N LEU A 237 8.41 -10.39 17.88
CA LEU A 237 7.21 -10.61 17.08
C LEU A 237 6.14 -9.62 17.52
N VAL A 238 5.58 -8.85 16.60
CA VAL A 238 4.47 -7.96 16.89
C VAL A 238 3.38 -8.17 15.86
N LYS A 239 2.16 -8.46 16.31
CA LYS A 239 1.00 -8.63 15.44
C LYS A 239 -0.24 -7.93 15.98
N VAL A 240 -1.10 -7.57 15.04
CA VAL A 240 -2.47 -7.11 15.27
C VAL A 240 -3.36 -8.00 14.42
N VAL A 241 -4.11 -8.88 15.10
CA VAL A 241 -4.98 -9.86 14.45
C VAL A 241 -6.42 -9.36 14.52
N ASP A 242 -6.97 -9.04 13.36
CA ASP A 242 -8.30 -8.49 13.19
C ASP A 242 -9.31 -9.56 12.80
N PHE A 243 -10.48 -9.53 13.43
CA PHE A 243 -11.53 -10.52 13.21
C PHE A 243 -12.84 -9.89 12.74
N GLU A 244 -13.56 -10.62 11.89
CA GLU A 244 -14.94 -10.31 11.54
C GLU A 244 -15.89 -10.43 12.73
N ALA A 245 -16.94 -9.61 12.77
CA ALA A 245 -17.82 -9.51 13.94
C ALA A 245 -18.57 -10.82 14.28
N GLY A 246 -18.94 -11.61 13.26
CA GLY A 246 -19.85 -12.76 13.40
C GLY A 246 -19.21 -14.11 13.77
N ARG A 247 -17.88 -14.21 13.91
CA ARG A 247 -17.19 -15.50 14.09
C ARG A 247 -17.12 -15.93 15.57
N LYS A 248 -17.16 -17.25 15.80
CA LYS A 248 -17.20 -17.86 17.15
C LYS A 248 -15.89 -17.61 17.93
N THR A 249 -16.02 -17.26 19.20
CA THR A 249 -14.93 -16.83 20.09
C THR A 249 -13.84 -17.89 20.31
N ALA A 250 -14.19 -19.18 20.41
CA ALA A 250 -13.20 -20.23 20.64
C ALA A 250 -12.19 -20.35 19.49
N ALA A 251 -12.61 -20.20 18.23
CA ALA A 251 -11.72 -20.32 17.08
C ALA A 251 -10.67 -19.19 17.02
N PHE A 252 -10.96 -18.02 17.59
CA PHE A 252 -10.01 -16.90 17.63
C PHE A 252 -8.79 -17.20 18.48
N ALA A 253 -8.96 -17.89 19.61
CA ALA A 253 -7.85 -18.24 20.48
C ALA A 253 -6.87 -19.24 19.81
N ASP A 254 -7.36 -20.17 18.99
CA ASP A 254 -6.47 -21.04 18.18
C ASP A 254 -5.68 -20.20 17.16
N LEU A 255 -6.37 -19.34 16.41
CA LEU A 255 -5.73 -18.48 15.41
C LEU A 255 -4.70 -17.52 16.02
N LEU A 256 -4.97 -16.95 17.20
CA LEU A 256 -4.00 -16.10 17.89
C LEU A 256 -2.72 -16.86 18.26
N MET A 257 -2.83 -18.13 18.66
CA MET A 257 -1.66 -18.98 18.92
C MET A 257 -0.93 -19.33 17.62
N ASP A 258 -1.64 -19.74 16.58
CA ASP A 258 -1.04 -20.10 15.30
C ASP A 258 -0.29 -18.90 14.67
N GLU A 259 -0.88 -17.70 14.73
CA GLU A 259 -0.25 -16.45 14.31
C GLU A 259 0.96 -16.07 15.15
N THR A 260 1.00 -16.47 16.42
CA THR A 260 2.16 -16.25 17.28
C THR A 260 3.32 -17.17 16.89
N LEU A 261 3.02 -18.37 16.38
CA LEU A 261 4.01 -19.41 16.07
C LEU A 261 4.54 -19.32 14.64
N ALA A 262 3.77 -18.78 13.69
CA ALA A 262 4.14 -18.73 12.27
C ALA A 262 3.91 -17.35 11.62
N ASP A 263 4.60 -17.11 10.51
CA ASP A 263 4.60 -15.86 9.72
C ASP A 263 5.19 -14.64 10.46
N PRO A 264 6.52 -14.43 10.42
CA PRO A 264 7.14 -13.20 10.95
C PRO A 264 7.03 -11.99 9.99
N GLY A 265 6.47 -12.16 8.80
CA GLY A 265 6.57 -11.18 7.71
C GLY A 265 5.61 -9.98 7.83
N ALA A 266 4.51 -10.12 8.58
CA ALA A 266 3.47 -9.09 8.63
C ALA A 266 2.99 -8.79 10.06
N VAL A 267 2.71 -7.51 10.32
CA VAL A 267 2.14 -7.02 11.58
C VAL A 267 0.61 -7.06 11.55
N GLU A 268 0.00 -6.56 10.48
CA GLU A 268 -1.46 -6.51 10.35
C GLU A 268 -1.97 -7.78 9.67
N ILE A 269 -2.69 -8.62 10.42
CA ILE A 269 -3.32 -9.84 9.93
C ILE A 269 -4.83 -9.73 10.11
N GLY A 270 -5.61 -10.11 9.11
CA GLY A 270 -7.06 -10.12 9.16
C GLY A 270 -7.64 -11.49 8.86
N TYR A 271 -8.78 -11.82 9.47
CA TYR A 271 -9.56 -13.01 9.15
C TYR A 271 -11.00 -12.64 8.83
N GLN A 272 -11.41 -12.94 7.60
CA GLN A 272 -12.76 -12.71 7.11
C GLN A 272 -13.14 -13.83 6.12
N ARG A 273 -14.36 -14.40 6.26
CA ARG A 273 -14.87 -15.48 5.38
C ARG A 273 -13.93 -16.67 5.23
N GLY A 274 -13.23 -17.04 6.32
CA GLY A 274 -12.26 -18.14 6.32
C GLY A 274 -10.94 -17.87 5.59
N LEU A 275 -10.77 -16.68 5.00
CA LEU A 275 -9.55 -16.25 4.35
C LEU A 275 -8.67 -15.42 5.30
N ARG A 276 -7.36 -15.44 5.03
CA ARG A 276 -6.34 -14.72 5.78
C ARG A 276 -5.85 -13.53 4.96
N TRP A 277 -5.86 -12.35 5.58
CA TRP A 277 -5.65 -11.07 4.93
C TRP A 277 -4.50 -10.30 5.56
N SER A 278 -3.93 -9.38 4.79
CA SER A 278 -3.07 -8.30 5.27
C SER A 278 -3.34 -7.04 4.44
N ILE A 279 -2.68 -5.92 4.75
CA ILE A 279 -2.94 -4.62 4.13
C ILE A 279 -1.74 -4.18 3.30
N SER A 280 -1.93 -4.07 1.99
CA SER A 280 -0.93 -3.57 1.04
C SER A 280 -1.29 -2.16 0.56
N LEU A 281 -0.59 -1.64 -0.45
CA LEU A 281 -0.86 -0.35 -1.06
C LEU A 281 -1.15 -0.52 -2.56
N ALA A 282 -2.19 0.16 -3.04
CA ALA A 282 -2.47 0.31 -4.47
C ALA A 282 -2.34 1.78 -4.87
N GLU A 283 -1.59 2.06 -5.93
CA GLU A 283 -1.58 3.39 -6.56
C GLU A 283 -2.88 3.58 -7.35
N LYS A 284 -3.62 4.66 -7.03
CA LYS A 284 -4.92 4.96 -7.64
C LYS A 284 -5.03 6.44 -7.97
N SER A 285 -5.54 6.74 -9.17
CA SER A 285 -5.90 8.10 -9.57
C SER A 285 -6.91 8.73 -8.59
N ALA A 286 -6.86 10.06 -8.46
CA ALA A 286 -7.89 10.81 -7.74
C ALA A 286 -9.18 10.97 -8.58
N VAL A 287 -9.08 10.83 -9.90
CA VAL A 287 -10.22 10.78 -10.82
C VAL A 287 -10.67 9.33 -10.93
N ASP A 288 -11.87 9.05 -10.42
CA ASP A 288 -12.46 7.71 -10.33
C ASP A 288 -13.73 7.54 -11.21
N GLY A 289 -14.02 8.53 -12.06
CA GLY A 289 -15.22 8.56 -12.91
C GLY A 289 -16.49 9.00 -12.18
N GLN A 290 -16.44 9.25 -10.88
CA GLN A 290 -17.54 9.84 -10.11
C GLN A 290 -17.38 11.36 -10.02
N PRO A 291 -18.48 12.12 -9.90
CA PRO A 291 -18.39 13.56 -9.69
C PRO A 291 -17.82 13.87 -8.30
N GLY A 292 -16.88 14.82 -8.24
CA GLY A 292 -16.44 15.39 -6.98
C GLY A 292 -17.37 16.49 -6.45
N MET A 293 -17.02 17.06 -5.30
CA MET A 293 -17.75 18.18 -4.71
C MET A 293 -17.49 19.46 -5.50
N MET A 294 -18.54 20.25 -5.72
CA MET A 294 -18.41 21.62 -6.19
C MET A 294 -18.11 22.54 -5.00
N LEU A 295 -16.96 23.18 -5.02
CA LEU A 295 -16.61 24.22 -4.05
C LEU A 295 -17.03 25.59 -4.60
N ASN A 296 -17.76 26.36 -3.81
CA ASN A 296 -18.30 27.66 -4.19
C ASN A 296 -18.52 28.56 -2.97
N ARG A 297 -19.10 29.76 -3.19
CA ARG A 297 -19.30 30.78 -2.14
C ARG A 297 -20.24 30.35 -1.02
N ASP A 298 -21.10 29.36 -1.27
CA ASP A 298 -22.02 28.81 -0.27
C ASP A 298 -21.38 27.68 0.54
N THR A 299 -20.17 27.24 0.19
CA THR A 299 -19.48 26.15 0.89
C THR A 299 -19.02 26.60 2.27
N VAL A 300 -19.34 25.82 3.29
CA VAL A 300 -18.95 26.07 4.69
C VAL A 300 -17.88 25.10 5.15
N PHE A 301 -16.76 25.64 5.62
CA PHE A 301 -15.62 24.89 6.15
C PHE A 301 -15.54 25.05 7.67
N LEU A 302 -15.26 23.97 8.39
CA LEU A 302 -14.77 24.00 9.78
C LEU A 302 -13.39 23.38 9.84
N ILE A 303 -12.39 24.14 10.28
CA ILE A 303 -10.98 23.74 10.25
C ILE A 303 -10.39 23.85 11.64
N THR A 304 -9.91 22.74 12.21
CA THR A 304 -9.16 22.75 13.48
C THR A 304 -7.66 22.72 13.24
N GLY A 305 -6.87 23.34 14.14
CA GLY A 305 -5.43 23.49 13.93
C GLY A 305 -5.11 24.58 12.90
N ALA A 306 -6.02 25.55 12.74
CA ALA A 306 -5.99 26.56 11.68
C ALA A 306 -4.76 27.48 11.75
N ALA A 307 -4.11 27.60 12.92
CA ALA A 307 -2.91 28.39 13.11
C ALA A 307 -1.61 27.62 12.79
N GLY A 308 -1.69 26.38 12.30
CA GLY A 308 -0.55 25.65 11.77
C GLY A 308 -0.13 26.20 10.41
N SER A 309 1.18 26.35 10.15
CA SER A 309 1.68 26.91 8.88
C SER A 309 1.23 26.13 7.64
N ILE A 310 1.18 24.79 7.71
CA ILE A 310 0.64 23.94 6.64
C ILE A 310 -0.87 24.17 6.47
N VAL A 311 -1.63 24.17 7.57
CA VAL A 311 -3.10 24.27 7.57
C VAL A 311 -3.55 25.65 7.10
N SER A 312 -2.82 26.70 7.46
CA SER A 312 -3.03 28.07 6.98
C SER A 312 -2.87 28.17 5.46
N ALA A 313 -1.81 27.57 4.90
CA ALA A 313 -1.61 27.55 3.44
C ALA A 313 -2.68 26.73 2.69
N ILE A 314 -3.14 25.63 3.28
CA ILE A 314 -4.26 24.82 2.76
C ILE A 314 -5.58 25.59 2.84
N THR A 315 -5.80 26.33 3.92
CA THR A 315 -6.97 27.21 4.08
C THR A 315 -6.98 28.26 2.97
N ALA A 316 -5.83 28.82 2.60
CA ALA A 316 -5.72 29.77 1.49
C ALA A 316 -6.07 29.13 0.13
N ASP A 317 -5.60 27.91 -0.18
CA ASP A 317 -5.97 27.20 -1.42
C ASP A 317 -7.47 26.89 -1.49
N LEU A 318 -8.06 26.41 -0.38
CA LEU A 318 -9.50 26.16 -0.30
C LEU A 318 -10.32 27.45 -0.42
N ALA A 319 -9.87 28.53 0.21
CA ALA A 319 -10.51 29.84 0.12
C ALA A 319 -10.48 30.37 -1.31
N GLN A 320 -9.34 30.29 -1.99
CA GLN A 320 -9.21 30.71 -3.39
C GLN A 320 -10.14 29.92 -4.32
N ALA A 321 -10.35 28.63 -4.04
CA ALA A 321 -11.21 27.78 -4.85
C ALA A 321 -12.71 27.98 -4.57
N ALA A 322 -13.09 28.27 -3.32
CA ALA A 322 -14.49 28.33 -2.90
C ALA A 322 -15.02 29.77 -2.78
N GLY A 323 -14.25 30.68 -2.17
CA GLY A 323 -14.76 31.97 -1.69
C GLY A 323 -15.84 31.84 -0.60
N GLY A 324 -15.81 30.73 0.15
CA GLY A 324 -16.86 30.33 1.10
C GLY A 324 -16.73 30.89 2.51
N THR A 325 -17.41 30.24 3.47
CA THR A 325 -17.36 30.58 4.90
C THR A 325 -16.46 29.62 5.67
N PHE A 326 -15.57 30.13 6.52
CA PHE A 326 -14.55 29.36 7.24
C PHE A 326 -14.64 29.59 8.75
N HIS A 327 -14.95 28.53 9.50
CA HIS A 327 -14.84 28.47 10.95
C HIS A 327 -13.47 27.88 11.33
N LEU A 328 -12.55 28.73 11.77
CA LEU A 328 -11.16 28.41 12.07
C LEU A 328 -10.98 28.24 13.58
N LEU A 329 -10.66 27.03 14.03
CA LEU A 329 -10.45 26.69 15.43
C LEU A 329 -8.96 26.41 15.68
N ASP A 330 -8.38 27.03 16.70
CA ASP A 330 -7.02 26.74 17.16
C ASP A 330 -6.85 27.11 18.65
N LEU A 331 -5.79 26.60 19.29
CA LEU A 331 -5.44 27.00 20.66
C LEU A 331 -4.85 28.43 20.70
N ALA A 332 -4.25 28.89 19.60
CA ALA A 332 -3.66 30.22 19.53
C ALA A 332 -4.74 31.31 19.74
N PRO A 333 -4.46 32.35 20.55
CA PRO A 333 -5.37 33.48 20.72
C PRO A 333 -5.71 34.13 19.38
N THR A 334 -6.88 34.74 19.28
CA THR A 334 -7.28 35.54 18.11
C THR A 334 -6.19 36.56 17.78
N PRO A 335 -5.63 36.54 16.56
CA PRO A 335 -4.55 37.44 16.21
C PRO A 335 -5.06 38.87 16.06
N ASP A 336 -4.28 39.84 16.55
CA ASP A 336 -4.50 41.26 16.31
C ASP A 336 -3.68 41.71 15.09
N PRO A 337 -4.32 42.13 13.98
CA PRO A 337 -3.60 42.64 12.80
C PRO A 337 -2.73 43.87 13.07
N ALA A 338 -3.01 44.60 14.16
CA ALA A 338 -2.24 45.78 14.57
C ALA A 338 -1.05 45.44 15.48
N ASP A 339 -0.84 44.17 15.85
CA ASP A 339 0.28 43.73 16.70
C ASP A 339 1.64 44.03 16.00
N PRO A 340 2.48 44.94 16.56
CA PRO A 340 3.75 45.31 15.95
C PRO A 340 4.72 44.14 15.83
N ASP A 341 4.68 43.17 16.74
CA ASP A 341 5.57 42.00 16.68
C ASP A 341 5.15 41.04 15.56
N LEU A 342 3.86 40.95 15.22
CA LEU A 342 3.40 40.17 14.06
C LEU A 342 3.82 40.82 12.74
N GLN A 343 3.71 42.15 12.64
CA GLN A 343 4.18 42.89 11.47
C GLN A 343 5.69 42.73 11.29
N ARG A 344 6.45 42.82 12.38
CA ARG A 344 7.91 42.58 12.37
C ARG A 344 8.26 41.12 12.12
N PHE A 345 7.46 40.16 12.58
CA PHE A 345 7.70 38.75 12.28
C PHE A 345 7.66 38.49 10.76
N ALA A 346 6.73 39.16 10.05
CA ALA A 346 6.62 39.08 8.60
C ALA A 346 7.76 39.81 7.86
N ALA A 347 8.18 40.98 8.36
CA ALA A 347 9.11 41.87 7.66
C ALA A 347 10.60 41.65 8.03
N ASP A 348 10.92 41.30 9.28
CA ASP A 348 12.28 41.26 9.83
C ASP A 348 12.39 40.32 11.05
N LYS A 349 12.24 39.01 10.77
CA LYS A 349 12.24 37.95 11.79
C LYS A 349 13.55 37.88 12.59
N GLU A 350 14.69 38.15 11.96
CA GLU A 350 16.01 38.01 12.62
C GLU A 350 16.26 39.11 13.65
N ASN A 351 15.90 40.37 13.35
CA ASN A 351 16.01 41.43 14.35
C ASN A 351 14.95 41.29 15.44
N LEU A 352 13.74 40.82 15.10
CA LEU A 352 12.73 40.51 16.12
C LEU A 352 13.24 39.46 17.11
N LYS A 353 13.93 38.41 16.64
CA LYS A 353 14.54 37.38 17.51
C LYS A 353 15.57 37.97 18.48
N ARG A 354 16.38 38.94 18.04
CA ARG A 354 17.34 39.67 18.90
C ARG A 354 16.61 40.51 19.94
N ASP A 355 15.54 41.20 19.55
CA ASP A 355 14.76 42.04 20.46
C ASP A 355 14.03 41.20 21.52
N LEU A 356 13.49 40.04 21.15
CA LEU A 356 12.90 39.10 22.12
C LEU A 356 13.92 38.67 23.17
N PHE A 357 15.18 38.41 22.76
CA PHE A 357 16.25 38.07 23.69
C PHE A 357 16.51 39.21 24.70
N GLU A 358 16.57 40.47 24.24
CA GLU A 358 16.75 41.62 25.13
C GLU A 358 15.52 41.91 25.99
N ARG A 359 14.30 41.73 25.48
CA ARG A 359 13.06 41.86 26.26
C ARG A 359 12.97 40.83 27.39
N ILE A 360 13.34 39.57 27.12
CA ILE A 360 13.37 38.51 28.14
C ILE A 360 14.36 38.89 29.26
N LYS A 361 15.56 39.38 28.91
CA LYS A 361 16.51 39.89 29.91
C LYS A 361 15.94 41.06 30.71
N ALA A 362 15.28 42.01 30.04
CA ALA A 362 14.70 43.19 30.67
C ALA A 362 13.57 42.83 31.67
N ARG A 363 12.87 41.71 31.48
CA ARG A 363 11.89 41.16 32.43
C ARG A 363 12.52 40.44 33.63
N GLY A 364 13.86 40.39 33.73
CA GLY A 364 14.59 39.71 34.79
C GLY A 364 14.67 38.19 34.61
N GLU A 365 14.25 37.67 33.46
CA GLU A 365 14.30 36.25 33.14
C GLU A 365 15.63 35.88 32.47
N ARG A 366 16.09 34.64 32.67
CA ARG A 366 17.26 34.13 31.95
C ARG A 366 16.89 33.89 30.49
N ALA A 367 17.33 34.78 29.60
CA ALA A 367 17.17 34.63 28.16
C ALA A 367 17.95 33.40 27.65
N THR A 368 17.24 32.28 27.56
CA THR A 368 17.76 31.04 26.96
C THR A 368 17.29 30.93 25.50
N PRO A 369 18.06 30.29 24.61
CA PRO A 369 17.62 30.05 23.24
C PRO A 369 16.25 29.36 23.17
N ALA A 370 15.98 28.40 24.07
CA ALA A 370 14.71 27.69 24.12
C ALA A 370 13.51 28.62 24.43
N LEU A 371 13.68 29.61 25.31
CA LEU A 371 12.62 30.55 25.66
C LEU A 371 12.34 31.54 24.51
N VAL A 372 13.38 32.01 23.82
CA VAL A 372 13.22 32.85 22.62
C VAL A 372 12.50 32.10 21.51
N GLU A 373 12.92 30.85 21.23
CA GLU A 373 12.26 30.01 20.22
C GLU A 373 10.80 29.72 20.59
N LYS A 374 10.49 29.59 21.89
CA LYS A 374 9.11 29.43 22.37
C LYS A 374 8.25 30.67 22.08
N GLU A 375 8.74 31.87 22.37
CA GLU A 375 8.02 33.12 22.05
C GLU A 375 7.87 33.31 20.54
N LEU A 376 8.93 33.04 19.77
CA LEU A 376 8.92 33.12 18.32
C LEU A 376 7.92 32.14 17.69
N ALA A 377 7.83 30.91 18.21
CA ALA A 377 6.84 29.93 17.78
C ALA A 377 5.40 30.37 18.11
N GLY A 378 5.21 31.09 19.22
CA GLY A 378 3.92 31.72 19.55
C GLY A 378 3.51 32.78 18.53
N LEU A 379 4.46 33.66 18.14
CA LEU A 379 4.23 34.66 17.09
C LEU A 379 4.01 34.02 15.72
N GLU A 380 4.74 32.95 15.39
CA GLU A 380 4.57 32.21 14.13
C GLU A 380 3.15 31.62 14.01
N ARG A 381 2.61 31.03 15.10
CA ARG A 381 1.22 30.54 15.10
C ARG A 381 0.21 31.68 14.94
N LYS A 382 0.35 32.77 15.69
CA LYS A 382 -0.53 33.95 15.54
C LYS A 382 -0.48 34.52 14.12
N HIS A 383 0.71 34.60 13.53
CA HIS A 383 0.90 35.04 12.15
C HIS A 383 0.22 34.10 11.15
N ALA A 384 0.35 32.78 11.32
CA ALA A 384 -0.32 31.81 10.46
C ALA A 384 -1.85 31.87 10.58
N ALA A 385 -2.40 32.08 11.79
CA ALA A 385 -3.83 32.33 12.00
C ALA A 385 -4.30 33.59 11.26
N LEU A 386 -3.54 34.69 11.39
CA LEU A 386 -3.84 35.95 10.70
C LEU A 386 -3.81 35.77 9.19
N ALA A 387 -2.79 35.09 8.67
CA ALA A 387 -2.64 34.80 7.24
C ALA A 387 -3.81 33.96 6.70
N ALA A 388 -4.30 32.97 7.46
CA ALA A 388 -5.45 32.16 7.08
C ALA A 388 -6.73 33.01 6.98
N MET A 389 -6.98 33.87 7.98
CA MET A 389 -8.13 34.78 7.99
C MET A 389 -8.08 35.78 6.83
N GLN A 390 -6.90 36.38 6.60
CA GLN A 390 -6.70 37.33 5.51
C GLN A 390 -6.86 36.67 4.13
N ALA A 391 -6.35 35.45 3.95
CA ALA A 391 -6.50 34.71 2.69
C ALA A 391 -7.98 34.43 2.38
N VAL A 392 -8.77 34.06 3.38
CA VAL A 392 -10.23 33.89 3.23
C VAL A 392 -10.90 35.19 2.80
N GLN A 393 -10.60 36.30 3.48
CA GLN A 393 -11.17 37.62 3.17
C GLN A 393 -10.76 38.11 1.77
N GLN A 394 -9.50 37.93 1.38
CA GLN A 394 -8.98 38.30 0.07
C GLN A 394 -9.60 37.49 -1.07
N ALA A 395 -9.96 36.23 -0.82
CA ALA A 395 -10.71 35.40 -1.76
C ALA A 395 -12.22 35.75 -1.83
N GLY A 396 -12.67 36.75 -1.05
CA GLY A 396 -14.08 37.17 -0.98
C GLY A 396 -14.95 36.33 -0.04
N GLY A 397 -14.34 35.46 0.77
CA GLY A 397 -15.02 34.63 1.76
C GLY A 397 -15.15 35.28 3.14
N THR A 398 -15.77 34.56 4.07
CA THR A 398 -15.95 35.01 5.47
C THR A 398 -15.19 34.11 6.43
N ALA A 399 -14.35 34.68 7.31
CA ALA A 399 -13.61 33.94 8.33
C ALA A 399 -14.14 34.24 9.74
N TYR A 400 -14.44 33.19 10.51
CA TYR A 400 -14.71 33.24 11.95
C TYR A 400 -13.63 32.47 12.69
N TYR A 401 -12.92 33.13 13.59
CA TYR A 401 -11.84 32.52 14.37
C TYR A 401 -12.28 32.24 15.81
N TYR A 402 -11.95 31.04 16.31
CA TYR A 402 -12.27 30.59 17.66
C TYR A 402 -11.00 30.08 18.34
N SER A 403 -10.58 30.77 19.41
CA SER A 403 -9.50 30.30 20.28
C SER A 403 -10.04 29.21 21.22
N VAL A 404 -9.83 27.94 20.89
CA VAL A 404 -10.42 26.77 21.54
C VAL A 404 -9.36 25.70 21.79
N ASN A 405 -9.29 25.20 23.02
CA ASN A 405 -8.59 23.96 23.32
C ASN A 405 -9.48 22.78 22.94
N MET A 406 -9.02 21.90 22.06
CA MET A 406 -9.78 20.74 21.60
C MET A 406 -10.12 19.73 22.71
N LEU A 407 -9.40 19.76 23.83
CA LEU A 407 -9.67 18.95 25.04
C LEU A 407 -10.69 19.59 25.99
N ASP A 408 -11.11 20.84 25.72
CA ASP A 408 -12.19 21.49 26.45
C ASP A 408 -13.51 21.26 25.69
N SER A 409 -14.21 20.19 26.08
CA SER A 409 -15.48 19.79 25.46
C SER A 409 -16.54 20.89 25.46
N ALA A 410 -16.60 21.74 26.50
CA ALA A 410 -17.56 22.83 26.58
C ALA A 410 -17.21 23.98 25.61
N ALA A 411 -15.92 24.32 25.50
CA ALA A 411 -15.46 25.31 24.53
C ALA A 411 -15.67 24.84 23.07
N VAL A 412 -15.41 23.56 22.79
CA VAL A 412 -15.71 22.96 21.47
C VAL A 412 -17.21 23.01 21.17
N ALA A 413 -18.06 22.66 22.12
CA ALA A 413 -19.51 22.74 21.97
C ALA A 413 -19.99 24.17 21.68
N ALA A 414 -19.43 25.18 22.38
CA ALA A 414 -19.76 26.58 22.14
C ALA A 414 -19.34 27.08 20.74
N ALA A 415 -18.17 26.65 20.25
CA ALA A 415 -17.71 26.97 18.90
C ALA A 415 -18.59 26.30 17.82
N MET A 416 -18.93 25.02 18.02
CA MET A 416 -19.84 24.27 17.13
C MET A 416 -21.24 24.89 17.10
N GLN A 417 -21.77 25.30 18.25
CA GLN A 417 -23.05 26.00 18.34
C GLN A 417 -23.01 27.35 17.62
N SER A 418 -21.91 28.08 17.72
CA SER A 418 -21.70 29.33 16.98
C SER A 418 -21.67 29.10 15.47
N ALA A 419 -21.01 28.02 15.01
CA ALA A 419 -21.01 27.64 13.60
C ALA A 419 -22.40 27.27 13.10
N ARG A 420 -23.16 26.49 13.89
CA ARG A 420 -24.57 26.14 13.61
C ARG A 420 -25.45 27.38 13.47
N GLN A 421 -25.35 28.33 14.40
CA GLN A 421 -26.18 29.56 14.38
C GLN A 421 -25.87 30.47 13.19
N ARG A 422 -24.60 30.54 12.76
CA ARG A 422 -24.16 31.42 11.68
C ARG A 422 -24.40 30.84 10.29
N SER A 423 -24.19 29.53 10.15
CA SER A 423 -24.08 28.90 8.83
C SER A 423 -25.12 27.79 8.60
N GLY A 424 -25.71 27.22 9.65
CA GLY A 424 -26.73 26.16 9.56
C GLY A 424 -26.26 24.79 9.02
N ARG A 425 -25.05 24.72 8.45
CA ARG A 425 -24.43 23.52 7.84
C ARG A 425 -22.89 23.57 8.00
N ILE A 426 -22.23 22.44 7.79
CA ILE A 426 -20.78 22.34 7.64
C ILE A 426 -20.51 21.42 6.45
N ASP A 427 -20.08 21.93 5.30
CA ASP A 427 -19.84 21.07 4.13
C ASP A 427 -18.56 20.26 4.26
N VAL A 428 -17.51 20.88 4.78
CA VAL A 428 -16.19 20.27 4.94
C VAL A 428 -15.69 20.47 6.37
N LEU A 429 -15.54 19.37 7.10
CA LEU A 429 -14.83 19.33 8.38
C LEU A 429 -13.38 18.92 8.14
N LEU A 430 -12.41 19.80 8.36
CA LEU A 430 -10.99 19.51 8.31
C LEU A 430 -10.39 19.46 9.72
N HIS A 431 -10.09 18.25 10.19
CA HIS A 431 -9.47 18.04 11.49
C HIS A 431 -7.94 17.92 11.36
N ALA A 432 -7.24 19.03 11.55
CA ALA A 432 -5.77 19.10 11.53
C ALA A 432 -5.14 19.44 12.89
N ALA A 433 -5.92 19.53 13.96
CA ALA A 433 -5.38 19.75 15.30
C ALA A 433 -4.53 18.55 15.73
N GLY A 434 -3.36 18.84 16.29
CA GLY A 434 -2.42 17.80 16.72
C GLY A 434 -1.10 18.39 17.16
N LEU A 435 -0.36 17.56 17.90
CA LEU A 435 1.03 17.80 18.24
C LEU A 435 1.77 16.47 18.24
N GLU A 436 3.08 16.54 18.32
CA GLU A 436 3.98 15.41 18.20
C GLU A 436 5.11 15.58 19.21
N ILE A 437 5.42 14.52 19.96
CA ILE A 437 6.49 14.48 20.97
C ILE A 437 7.16 13.10 20.86
N SER A 438 8.22 12.97 20.06
CA SER A 438 8.88 11.67 19.88
C SER A 438 9.76 11.31 21.07
N HIS A 439 9.46 10.19 21.72
CA HIS A 439 10.31 9.53 22.71
C HIS A 439 10.14 8.02 22.57
N LEU A 440 11.24 7.26 22.68
CA LEU A 440 11.15 5.82 22.87
C LEU A 440 10.28 5.51 24.08
N LEU A 441 9.61 4.36 24.05
CA LEU A 441 8.56 4.04 25.02
C LEU A 441 8.97 4.20 26.51
N PRO A 442 10.20 3.84 26.96
CA PRO A 442 10.61 4.02 28.36
C PRO A 442 10.71 5.48 28.79
N ASP A 443 11.17 6.35 27.88
CA ASP A 443 11.38 7.78 28.13
C ASP A 443 10.10 8.59 27.98
N LYS A 444 9.06 7.97 27.39
CA LYS A 444 7.76 8.59 27.17
C LYS A 444 6.99 8.74 28.48
N LYS A 445 6.73 9.98 28.90
CA LYS A 445 5.94 10.23 30.12
C LYS A 445 4.45 9.94 29.87
N PRO A 446 3.71 9.43 30.87
CA PRO A 446 2.28 9.15 30.70
C PRO A 446 1.48 10.36 30.23
N GLN A 447 1.76 11.54 30.80
CA GLN A 447 1.04 12.77 30.45
C GLN A 447 1.36 13.23 29.01
N GLU A 448 2.55 12.92 28.49
CA GLU A 448 2.92 13.22 27.11
C GLU A 448 2.18 12.27 26.15
N PHE A 449 2.06 10.98 26.51
CA PHE A 449 1.25 10.02 25.76
C PHE A 449 -0.21 10.47 25.70
N ASP A 450 -0.81 10.78 26.84
CA ASP A 450 -2.19 11.26 26.95
C ASP A 450 -2.40 12.51 26.09
N LEU A 451 -1.53 13.51 26.22
CA LEU A 451 -1.65 14.76 25.47
C LEU A 451 -1.61 14.57 23.95
N VAL A 452 -0.64 13.82 23.44
CA VAL A 452 -0.47 13.58 21.99
C VAL A 452 -1.61 12.73 21.45
N PHE A 453 -2.07 11.74 22.20
CA PHE A 453 -3.18 10.89 21.78
C PHE A 453 -4.51 11.67 21.80
N ASP A 454 -4.84 12.27 22.94
CA ASP A 454 -6.15 12.89 23.22
C ASP A 454 -6.40 14.12 22.34
N VAL A 455 -5.38 14.93 22.01
CA VAL A 455 -5.58 16.14 21.17
C VAL A 455 -6.18 15.81 19.80
N LYS A 456 -5.85 14.62 19.27
CA LYS A 456 -6.38 14.07 18.03
C LYS A 456 -7.64 13.26 18.29
N SER A 457 -7.60 12.30 19.21
CA SER A 457 -8.69 11.34 19.40
C SER A 457 -9.89 11.95 20.12
N GLU A 458 -9.69 12.52 21.30
CA GLU A 458 -10.73 13.21 22.07
C GLU A 458 -11.15 14.52 21.39
N GLY A 459 -10.21 15.26 20.80
CA GLY A 459 -10.51 16.45 20.01
C GLY A 459 -11.47 16.14 18.84
N TRP A 460 -11.23 15.03 18.13
CA TRP A 460 -12.13 14.52 17.10
C TRP A 460 -13.48 14.09 17.66
N PHE A 461 -13.49 13.33 18.76
CA PHE A 461 -14.71 12.90 19.44
C PHE A 461 -15.59 14.09 19.85
N ASN A 462 -15.00 15.13 20.43
CA ASN A 462 -15.70 16.34 20.85
C ASN A 462 -16.39 17.06 19.66
N LEU A 463 -15.79 17.02 18.46
CA LEU A 463 -16.43 17.53 17.24
C LEU A 463 -17.59 16.64 16.80
N LEU A 464 -17.38 15.31 16.76
CA LEU A 464 -18.40 14.34 16.37
C LEU A 464 -19.65 14.41 17.25
N ALA A 465 -19.45 14.47 18.57
CA ALA A 465 -20.54 14.57 19.55
C ALA A 465 -21.40 15.84 19.34
N ASN A 466 -20.83 16.91 18.77
CA ASN A 466 -21.51 18.18 18.54
C ASN A 466 -21.98 18.39 17.08
N LEU A 467 -21.63 17.50 16.15
CA LEU A 467 -22.14 17.53 14.78
C LEU A 467 -23.64 17.22 14.76
N ALA A 468 -24.08 16.18 15.48
CA ALA A 468 -25.47 15.70 15.47
C ALA A 468 -26.03 15.59 14.02
N GLU A 469 -27.20 16.19 13.75
CA GLU A 469 -27.85 16.25 12.44
C GLU A 469 -27.34 17.39 11.54
N LEU A 470 -26.23 18.07 11.86
CA LEU A 470 -25.65 19.06 10.93
C LEU A 470 -25.32 18.37 9.60
N PRO A 471 -25.78 18.92 8.46
CA PRO A 471 -25.37 18.43 7.16
C PRO A 471 -23.84 18.48 7.06
N LEU A 472 -23.24 17.35 6.66
CA LEU A 472 -21.81 17.18 6.48
C LEU A 472 -21.51 16.38 5.22
N ALA A 473 -20.93 17.04 4.20
CA ALA A 473 -20.61 16.39 2.93
C ALA A 473 -19.29 15.62 3.01
N ALA A 474 -18.26 16.19 3.64
CA ALA A 474 -16.97 15.54 3.83
C ALA A 474 -16.33 15.84 5.19
N ALA A 475 -15.70 14.83 5.78
CA ALA A 475 -14.76 14.97 6.88
C ALA A 475 -13.38 14.53 6.41
N VAL A 476 -12.39 15.40 6.58
CA VAL A 476 -10.99 15.16 6.25
C VAL A 476 -10.19 15.21 7.55
N VAL A 477 -9.49 14.12 7.88
CA VAL A 477 -8.62 14.05 9.06
C VAL A 477 -7.15 14.03 8.64
N PHE A 478 -6.33 14.81 9.35
CA PHE A 478 -4.88 14.76 9.18
C PHE A 478 -4.32 13.58 9.96
N SER A 479 -3.99 12.55 9.21
CA SER A 479 -3.25 11.39 9.68
C SER A 479 -1.76 11.56 9.32
N SER A 480 -0.99 10.48 9.39
CA SER A 480 0.44 10.47 9.09
C SER A 480 0.88 9.08 8.64
N ILE A 481 1.92 9.02 7.82
CA ILE A 481 2.60 7.75 7.51
C ILE A 481 3.06 7.00 8.76
N ALA A 482 3.32 7.70 9.88
CA ALA A 482 3.59 7.05 11.17
C ALA A 482 2.39 6.24 11.69
N GLY A 483 1.16 6.74 11.50
CA GLY A 483 -0.06 5.99 11.78
C GLY A 483 -0.17 4.73 10.92
N ARG A 484 0.11 4.84 9.61
CA ARG A 484 0.02 3.71 8.68
C ARG A 484 1.09 2.63 8.88
N PHE A 485 2.36 3.03 9.01
CA PHE A 485 3.51 2.09 9.00
C PHE A 485 4.18 1.90 10.38
N GLY A 486 3.78 2.69 11.38
CA GLY A 486 4.53 2.85 12.63
C GLY A 486 5.78 3.70 12.43
N ASN A 487 6.26 4.34 13.50
CA ASN A 487 7.59 4.95 13.53
C ASN A 487 8.18 4.88 14.93
N ALA A 488 9.47 4.61 15.06
CA ALA A 488 10.10 4.45 16.37
C ALA A 488 9.96 5.74 17.21
N GLY A 489 9.54 5.61 18.47
CA GLY A 489 9.33 6.72 19.39
C GLY A 489 7.98 7.45 19.25
N GLN A 490 7.05 6.92 18.45
CA GLN A 490 5.77 7.56 18.13
C GLN A 490 4.57 6.65 18.40
N THR A 491 4.59 5.90 19.50
CA THR A 491 3.53 4.92 19.82
C THR A 491 2.16 5.54 20.07
N ASP A 492 2.11 6.68 20.76
CA ASP A 492 0.91 7.51 20.94
C ASP A 492 0.44 8.19 19.64
N TYR A 493 1.38 8.81 18.92
CA TYR A 493 1.06 9.53 17.70
C TYR A 493 0.55 8.57 16.61
N SER A 494 1.18 7.39 16.47
CA SER A 494 0.73 6.36 15.54
C SER A 494 -0.64 5.81 15.94
N ALA A 495 -0.88 5.57 17.24
CA ALA A 495 -2.18 5.18 17.75
C ALA A 495 -3.28 6.22 17.43
N ALA A 496 -3.01 7.50 17.66
CA ALA A 496 -3.98 8.57 17.44
C ALA A 496 -4.35 8.71 15.97
N ASN A 497 -3.35 8.65 15.07
CA ASN A 497 -3.58 8.81 13.64
C ASN A 497 -4.31 7.60 13.02
N ASP A 498 -3.94 6.37 13.39
CA ASP A 498 -4.63 5.18 12.87
C ASP A 498 -6.07 5.07 13.43
N PHE A 499 -6.32 5.53 14.67
CA PHE A 499 -7.69 5.75 15.16
C PHE A 499 -8.50 6.70 14.25
N LEU A 500 -7.92 7.84 13.86
CA LEU A 500 -8.60 8.78 12.95
C LEU A 500 -8.93 8.10 11.60
N CYS A 501 -8.00 7.31 11.04
CA CYS A 501 -8.24 6.53 9.83
C CYS A 501 -9.43 5.58 9.98
N LYS A 502 -9.50 4.82 11.08
CA LYS A 502 -10.62 3.90 11.32
C LYS A 502 -11.92 4.65 11.63
N SER A 503 -11.86 5.78 12.32
CA SER A 503 -13.04 6.58 12.65
C SER A 503 -13.72 7.15 11.41
N VAL A 504 -12.95 7.67 10.44
CA VAL A 504 -13.55 8.12 9.18
C VAL A 504 -13.96 6.96 8.27
N ALA A 505 -13.31 5.80 8.35
CA ALA A 505 -13.75 4.60 7.64
C ALA A 505 -15.11 4.10 8.15
N ASN A 506 -15.37 4.23 9.46
CA ASN A 506 -16.65 3.87 10.08
C ASN A 506 -17.83 4.70 9.57
N PHE A 507 -17.61 5.88 8.97
CA PHE A 507 -18.68 6.68 8.38
C PHE A 507 -19.46 5.94 7.30
N ARG A 508 -18.90 4.89 6.70
CA ARG A 508 -19.65 4.00 5.79
C ARG A 508 -20.89 3.39 6.45
N ASN A 509 -20.86 3.18 7.76
CA ASN A 509 -21.98 2.69 8.56
C ASN A 509 -22.70 3.82 9.30
N SER A 510 -21.95 4.67 10.01
CA SER A 510 -22.53 5.67 10.92
C SER A 510 -23.05 6.93 10.23
N ARG A 511 -22.48 7.31 9.07
CA ARG A 511 -22.86 8.49 8.28
C ARG A 511 -22.63 8.26 6.78
N PRO A 512 -23.35 7.34 6.11
CA PRO A 512 -23.03 6.89 4.75
C PRO A 512 -23.04 8.03 3.71
N ALA A 513 -23.85 9.07 3.93
CA ALA A 513 -23.88 10.27 3.10
C ALA A 513 -22.62 11.14 3.20
N THR A 514 -21.88 11.06 4.32
CA THR A 514 -20.64 11.81 4.54
C THR A 514 -19.43 11.05 3.98
N ARG A 515 -18.57 11.76 3.23
CA ARG A 515 -17.28 11.24 2.79
C ARG A 515 -16.27 11.36 3.92
N GLY A 516 -15.87 10.23 4.53
CA GLY A 516 -14.74 10.18 5.45
C GLY A 516 -13.43 9.99 4.70
N ILE A 517 -12.46 10.90 4.87
CA ILE A 517 -11.17 10.91 4.18
C ILE A 517 -10.06 11.07 5.22
N ALA A 518 -9.10 10.14 5.27
CA ALA A 518 -7.89 10.28 6.07
C ALA A 518 -6.69 10.48 5.15
N LEU A 519 -5.86 11.48 5.42
CA LEU A 519 -4.66 11.76 4.64
C LEU A 519 -3.42 11.46 5.48
N ASP A 520 -2.68 10.42 5.10
CA ASP A 520 -1.40 10.08 5.71
C ASP A 520 -0.29 10.88 5.03
N TRP A 521 0.07 11.98 5.67
CA TRP A 521 1.14 12.84 5.19
C TRP A 521 2.51 12.25 5.53
N THR A 522 3.42 12.26 4.54
CA THR A 522 4.87 12.18 4.80
C THR A 522 5.38 13.50 5.41
N ALA A 523 6.66 13.55 5.77
CA ALA A 523 7.33 14.75 6.25
C ALA A 523 7.24 15.89 5.20
N TRP A 524 6.71 17.06 5.58
CA TRP A 524 6.64 18.22 4.70
C TRP A 524 7.99 18.93 4.61
N GLY A 525 8.43 19.23 3.38
CA GLY A 525 9.63 20.02 3.12
C GLY A 525 9.37 21.52 3.25
N GLY A 526 10.32 22.27 3.78
CA GLY A 526 10.29 23.75 3.82
C GLY A 526 9.29 24.38 4.80
N ILE A 527 8.21 23.70 5.19
CA ILE A 527 7.19 24.18 6.15
C ILE A 527 6.80 23.09 7.16
N GLY A 528 6.22 23.50 8.29
CA GLY A 528 5.72 22.61 9.32
C GLY A 528 6.81 22.02 10.24
N MET A 529 6.39 21.06 11.08
CA MET A 529 7.23 20.51 12.17
C MET A 529 8.45 19.72 11.65
N ALA A 530 8.32 19.05 10.51
CA ALA A 530 9.37 18.19 9.95
C ALA A 530 10.46 18.94 9.16
N ALA A 531 10.27 20.24 8.87
CA ALA A 531 11.23 21.04 8.10
C ALA A 531 12.43 21.54 8.93
N ARG A 532 12.50 21.22 10.23
CA ARG A 532 13.49 21.76 11.17
C ARG A 532 14.48 20.68 11.63
N GLY A 533 15.68 21.12 12.03
CA GLY A 533 16.66 20.28 12.70
C GLY A 533 17.26 19.18 11.80
N SER A 534 17.49 17.99 12.37
CA SER A 534 18.10 16.84 11.70
C SER A 534 17.12 15.99 10.88
N ILE A 535 15.81 16.28 10.95
CA ILE A 535 14.75 15.48 10.32
C ILE A 535 14.97 15.32 8.80
N PRO A 536 15.29 16.38 8.01
CA PRO A 536 15.54 16.21 6.58
C PRO A 536 16.67 15.24 6.25
N ALA A 537 17.75 15.25 7.05
CA ALA A 537 18.87 14.33 6.87
C ALA A 537 18.50 12.88 7.23
N ILE A 538 17.73 12.69 8.31
CA ILE A 538 17.22 11.37 8.73
C ILE A 538 16.29 10.79 7.66
N MET A 539 15.36 11.59 7.12
CA MET A 539 14.45 11.16 6.06
C MET A 539 15.20 10.73 4.81
N LYS A 540 16.20 11.53 4.39
CA LYS A 540 17.06 11.17 3.25
C LYS A 540 17.82 9.86 3.48
N GLN A 541 18.35 9.63 4.69
CA GLN A 541 19.02 8.37 5.04
C GLN A 541 18.06 7.17 5.06
N ALA A 542 16.82 7.39 5.49
CA ALA A 542 15.74 6.41 5.46
C ALA A 542 15.18 6.15 4.04
N GLY A 543 15.63 6.91 3.03
CA GLY A 543 15.12 6.85 1.66
C GLY A 543 13.69 7.41 1.51
N ILE A 544 13.24 8.23 2.47
CA ILE A 544 11.92 8.86 2.50
C ILE A 544 12.05 10.28 1.95
N ASP A 545 11.27 10.58 0.92
CA ASP A 545 11.23 11.92 0.36
C ASP A 545 10.29 12.82 1.15
N MET A 546 10.71 14.08 1.31
CA MET A 546 9.87 15.12 1.90
C MET A 546 8.86 15.63 0.86
N LEU A 547 7.62 15.87 1.29
CA LEU A 547 6.55 16.40 0.44
C LEU A 547 6.78 17.90 0.16
N PRO A 548 6.94 18.31 -1.11
CA PRO A 548 7.04 19.72 -1.45
C PRO A 548 5.70 20.43 -1.19
N PRO A 549 5.69 21.64 -0.60
CA PRO A 549 4.45 22.38 -0.31
C PRO A 549 3.60 22.63 -1.55
N ALA A 550 4.24 22.96 -2.68
CA ALA A 550 3.56 23.19 -3.95
C ALA A 550 2.70 22.00 -4.41
N ALA A 551 3.11 20.78 -4.06
CA ALA A 551 2.38 19.57 -4.38
C ALA A 551 1.43 19.15 -3.25
N GLY A 552 1.78 19.39 -1.98
CA GLY A 552 0.97 18.97 -0.83
C GLY A 552 -0.25 19.85 -0.55
N ILE A 553 -0.11 21.18 -0.68
CA ILE A 553 -1.17 22.14 -0.33
C ILE A 553 -2.51 21.84 -1.06
N PRO A 554 -2.54 21.61 -2.38
CA PRO A 554 -3.80 21.45 -3.11
C PRO A 554 -4.38 20.03 -3.02
N VAL A 555 -3.76 19.10 -2.28
CA VAL A 555 -4.21 17.70 -2.19
C VAL A 555 -5.60 17.58 -1.57
N ILE A 556 -5.93 18.34 -0.52
CA ILE A 556 -7.28 18.28 0.07
C ILE A 556 -8.32 18.69 -0.95
N ARG A 557 -8.09 19.80 -1.65
CA ARG A 557 -8.97 20.25 -2.72
C ARG A 557 -9.09 19.21 -3.83
N ARG A 558 -7.98 18.58 -4.24
CA ARG A 558 -7.99 17.46 -5.19
C ARG A 558 -8.91 16.34 -4.72
N GLU A 559 -8.72 15.84 -3.49
CA GLU A 559 -9.53 14.73 -2.98
C GLU A 559 -11.00 15.10 -2.85
N LEU A 560 -11.34 16.36 -2.55
CA LEU A 560 -12.73 16.82 -2.50
C LEU A 560 -13.37 16.92 -3.89
N THR A 561 -12.63 17.39 -4.91
CA THR A 561 -13.18 17.85 -6.19
C THR A 561 -12.97 16.89 -7.37
N ALA A 562 -11.97 16.01 -7.34
CA ALA A 562 -11.62 15.16 -8.48
C ALA A 562 -12.48 13.90 -8.64
N GLY A 563 -13.14 13.46 -7.56
CA GLY A 563 -13.92 12.23 -7.52
C GLY A 563 -14.62 12.01 -6.20
N ALA A 564 -15.07 10.78 -5.96
CA ALA A 564 -15.82 10.40 -4.76
C ALA A 564 -14.93 9.79 -3.67
N THR A 565 -13.65 10.21 -3.55
CA THR A 565 -12.68 9.71 -2.56
C THR A 565 -13.31 9.50 -1.18
N ARG A 566 -13.06 8.31 -0.63
CA ARG A 566 -13.37 7.87 0.74
C ARG A 566 -12.24 6.98 1.26
N GLY A 567 -12.08 6.93 2.58
CA GLY A 567 -11.07 6.11 3.26
C GLY A 567 -9.71 6.78 3.40
N GLU A 568 -8.70 5.98 3.69
CA GLU A 568 -7.32 6.41 3.92
C GLU A 568 -6.55 6.55 2.61
N VAL A 569 -5.73 7.61 2.51
CA VAL A 569 -4.89 7.92 1.36
C VAL A 569 -3.50 8.31 1.85
N VAL A 570 -2.48 7.60 1.38
CA VAL A 570 -1.08 7.88 1.63
C VAL A 570 -0.54 8.81 0.56
N ILE A 571 -0.01 9.96 0.99
CA ILE A 571 0.55 11.01 0.12
C ILE A 571 2.04 11.12 0.40
N ALA A 572 2.83 10.45 -0.44
CA ALA A 572 4.28 10.40 -0.34
C ALA A 572 4.91 10.09 -1.69
N GLN A 573 6.11 10.63 -1.95
CA GLN A 573 6.92 10.20 -3.10
C GLN A 573 7.55 8.83 -2.79
N ARG A 574 8.85 8.77 -2.49
CA ARG A 574 9.50 7.56 -1.98
C ARG A 574 9.22 7.38 -0.49
N LEU A 575 8.83 6.16 -0.11
CA LEU A 575 8.58 5.75 1.27
C LEU A 575 9.76 5.00 1.91
N GLY A 576 10.81 4.70 1.15
CA GLY A 576 12.06 4.12 1.65
C GLY A 576 11.86 2.94 2.60
N MET A 577 12.50 2.99 3.77
CA MET A 577 12.46 1.95 4.80
C MET A 577 11.06 1.62 5.34
N MET A 578 10.06 2.47 5.11
CA MET A 578 8.68 2.19 5.54
C MET A 578 8.08 0.99 4.80
N LEU A 579 8.54 0.74 3.57
CA LEU A 579 8.12 -0.39 2.73
C LEU A 579 9.05 -1.62 2.85
N SER A 580 10.07 -1.58 3.71
CA SER A 580 10.93 -2.73 3.94
C SER A 580 10.15 -3.87 4.59
N GLU A 581 10.35 -5.07 4.09
CA GLU A 581 9.80 -6.30 4.68
C GLU A 581 10.44 -6.56 6.06
N PHE A 582 9.66 -7.13 6.98
CA PHE A 582 10.18 -7.54 8.30
C PHE A 582 10.90 -8.89 8.27
N ASP A 583 10.71 -9.64 7.20
CA ASP A 583 11.37 -10.92 6.93
C ASP A 583 11.79 -10.96 5.46
N GLU A 584 12.95 -11.53 5.15
CA GLU A 584 13.54 -11.53 3.80
C GLU A 584 12.68 -12.24 2.76
N THR A 585 11.91 -13.26 3.18
CA THR A 585 10.99 -14.01 2.31
C THR A 585 9.56 -13.51 2.42
N GLY A 586 9.35 -12.41 3.16
CA GLY A 586 8.04 -11.95 3.59
C GLY A 586 7.31 -13.04 4.38
N GLY A 587 7.98 -13.84 5.20
CA GLY A 587 7.40 -14.86 6.08
C GLY A 587 6.98 -16.18 5.42
N LEU A 588 7.21 -16.36 4.11
CA LEU A 588 6.89 -17.58 3.38
C LEU A 588 8.05 -18.59 3.50
N HIS A 589 7.77 -19.88 3.68
CA HIS A 589 8.80 -20.91 3.58
C HIS A 589 9.20 -21.09 2.10
N ALA A 590 10.12 -20.23 1.67
CA ALA A 590 10.64 -20.17 0.31
C ALA A 590 12.03 -20.84 0.23
N GLY A 591 12.36 -21.41 -0.93
CA GLY A 591 13.67 -22.01 -1.20
C GLY A 591 13.62 -23.50 -1.56
N PRO A 592 14.74 -24.09 -2.03
CA PRO A 592 14.73 -25.36 -2.77
C PRO A 592 14.17 -26.58 -2.03
N LYS A 593 14.18 -26.56 -0.69
CA LYS A 593 13.69 -27.64 0.17
C LYS A 593 12.30 -27.37 0.77
N SER A 594 11.66 -26.27 0.38
CA SER A 594 10.33 -25.92 0.87
C SER A 594 9.25 -26.87 0.33
N GLU A 595 8.15 -27.01 1.07
CA GLU A 595 6.97 -27.73 0.59
C GLU A 595 6.44 -27.11 -0.71
N LEU A 596 6.51 -25.78 -0.81
CA LEU A 596 6.12 -25.05 -2.01
C LEU A 596 7.01 -25.46 -3.20
N SER A 597 8.34 -25.45 -3.06
CA SER A 597 9.24 -25.90 -4.12
C SER A 597 9.01 -27.36 -4.52
N ALA A 598 8.75 -28.26 -3.56
CA ALA A 598 8.40 -29.65 -3.88
C ALA A 598 7.10 -29.75 -4.68
N ARG A 599 6.08 -28.95 -4.33
CA ARG A 599 4.81 -28.88 -5.08
C ARG A 599 5.00 -28.33 -6.51
N LEU A 600 5.98 -27.45 -6.72
CA LEU A 600 6.24 -26.80 -8.01
C LEU A 600 7.11 -27.63 -8.97
N GLN A 601 8.00 -28.49 -8.48
CA GLN A 601 8.87 -29.33 -9.32
C GLN A 601 8.12 -30.24 -10.31
N SER A 602 6.84 -30.49 -10.07
CA SER A 602 5.96 -31.31 -10.93
C SER A 602 4.87 -30.49 -11.63
N ARG A 603 4.92 -29.16 -11.55
CA ARG A 603 3.84 -28.27 -12.02
C ARG A 603 4.35 -27.16 -12.91
N GLY A 604 3.83 -27.15 -14.14
CA GLY A 604 3.96 -26.05 -15.07
C GLY A 604 5.34 -25.94 -15.71
N VAL A 605 5.39 -25.28 -16.86
CA VAL A 605 6.59 -25.12 -17.69
C VAL A 605 7.23 -23.75 -17.51
N MET A 606 6.54 -22.83 -16.84
CA MET A 606 6.93 -21.45 -16.63
C MET A 606 7.11 -21.07 -15.15
N ILE A 607 6.98 -22.00 -14.21
CA ILE A 607 7.30 -21.79 -12.78
C ILE A 607 8.69 -22.32 -12.43
N GLY A 608 9.53 -21.44 -11.88
CA GLY A 608 10.81 -21.80 -11.28
C GLY A 608 10.78 -21.70 -9.75
N GLN A 609 11.65 -20.85 -9.21
CA GLN A 609 11.84 -20.68 -7.78
C GLN A 609 10.94 -19.58 -7.22
N VAL A 610 10.17 -19.91 -6.18
CA VAL A 610 9.52 -18.88 -5.35
C VAL A 610 10.53 -18.30 -4.38
N SER A 611 10.69 -16.98 -4.42
CA SER A 611 11.63 -16.26 -3.56
C SER A 611 10.99 -15.72 -2.28
N GLY A 612 9.67 -15.55 -2.26
CA GLY A 612 8.94 -15.06 -1.09
C GLY A 612 7.58 -14.49 -1.46
N MET A 613 6.89 -13.98 -0.44
CA MET A 613 5.65 -13.23 -0.59
C MET A 613 5.69 -11.99 0.28
N GLY A 614 6.23 -10.90 -0.27
CA GLY A 614 6.28 -9.60 0.42
C GLY A 614 4.89 -8.97 0.53
N LEU A 615 4.72 -8.06 1.48
CA LEU A 615 3.45 -7.36 1.68
C LEU A 615 3.08 -6.47 0.49
N TYR A 616 4.08 -5.80 -0.10
CA TYR A 616 3.88 -4.84 -1.20
C TYR A 616 4.20 -5.41 -2.58
N SER A 617 5.07 -6.41 -2.66
CA SER A 617 5.45 -7.07 -3.92
C SER A 617 4.58 -8.30 -4.25
N GLY A 618 3.82 -8.81 -3.28
CA GLY A 618 3.09 -10.05 -3.41
C GLY A 618 4.01 -11.27 -3.54
N LEU A 619 3.45 -12.39 -4.01
CA LEU A 619 4.20 -13.60 -4.30
C LEU A 619 5.17 -13.34 -5.46
N THR A 620 6.43 -13.70 -5.30
CA THR A 620 7.46 -13.54 -6.35
C THR A 620 7.98 -14.90 -6.81
N VAL A 621 7.87 -15.15 -8.11
CA VAL A 621 8.31 -16.38 -8.78
C VAL A 621 9.37 -16.03 -9.82
N ASN A 622 10.52 -16.69 -9.78
CA ASN A 622 11.62 -16.47 -10.72
C ASN A 622 11.85 -17.71 -11.58
N THR A 623 11.82 -17.55 -12.90
CA THR A 623 11.99 -18.65 -13.85
C THR A 623 13.08 -18.29 -14.85
N THR A 624 14.16 -19.06 -14.88
CA THR A 624 15.22 -18.91 -15.89
C THR A 624 14.86 -19.72 -17.12
N LEU A 625 14.78 -19.05 -18.26
CA LEU A 625 14.46 -19.65 -19.54
C LEU A 625 15.67 -19.59 -20.46
N ASP A 626 15.92 -20.69 -21.17
CA ASP A 626 17.02 -20.85 -22.10
C ASP A 626 16.48 -21.08 -23.52
N PRO A 627 16.70 -20.15 -24.47
CA PRO A 627 16.29 -20.31 -25.86
C PRO A 627 16.87 -21.55 -26.56
N THR A 628 17.99 -22.07 -26.08
CA THR A 628 18.63 -23.26 -26.65
C THR A 628 17.97 -24.57 -26.17
N GLN A 629 17.17 -24.50 -25.10
CA GLN A 629 16.50 -25.65 -24.50
C GLN A 629 14.99 -25.65 -24.75
N GLN A 630 14.37 -24.47 -24.82
CA GLN A 630 12.91 -24.33 -24.92
C GLN A 630 12.46 -24.11 -26.38
N PRO A 631 11.77 -25.08 -27.02
CA PRO A 631 11.29 -24.92 -28.39
C PRO A 631 10.41 -23.70 -28.60
N PHE A 632 9.55 -23.34 -27.64
CA PHE A 632 8.71 -22.14 -27.73
C PHE A 632 9.48 -20.82 -27.81
N LEU A 633 10.76 -20.79 -27.39
CA LEU A 633 11.63 -19.63 -27.58
C LEU A 633 12.41 -19.74 -28.89
N HIS A 634 12.97 -20.92 -29.16
CA HIS A 634 13.70 -21.17 -30.40
C HIS A 634 12.84 -20.90 -31.64
N ASP A 635 11.57 -21.30 -31.61
CA ASP A 635 10.64 -21.17 -32.73
C ASP A 635 9.80 -19.88 -32.69
N HIS A 636 10.14 -18.94 -31.81
CA HIS A 636 9.53 -17.60 -31.76
C HIS A 636 10.62 -16.53 -31.79
N GLN A 637 11.15 -16.30 -32.99
CA GLN A 637 12.23 -15.34 -33.24
C GLN A 637 11.78 -14.20 -34.14
N ILE A 638 11.97 -12.97 -33.68
CA ILE A 638 11.75 -11.77 -34.50
C ILE A 638 13.11 -11.30 -34.99
N SER A 639 13.31 -11.31 -36.31
CA SER A 639 14.59 -10.94 -36.95
C SER A 639 15.79 -11.70 -36.35
N GLY A 640 15.62 -13.00 -36.10
CA GLY A 640 16.67 -13.88 -35.54
C GLY A 640 16.93 -13.71 -34.04
N THR A 641 16.15 -12.89 -33.33
CA THR A 641 16.24 -12.75 -31.86
C THR A 641 15.07 -13.48 -31.21
N PRO A 642 15.29 -14.45 -30.31
CA PRO A 642 14.21 -15.06 -29.54
C PRO A 642 13.52 -14.02 -28.67
N VAL A 643 12.20 -14.03 -28.71
CA VAL A 643 11.33 -13.18 -27.90
C VAL A 643 10.35 -14.08 -27.17
N LEU A 644 10.08 -13.83 -25.89
CA LEU A 644 9.08 -14.60 -25.15
C LEU A 644 7.70 -14.48 -25.85
N PRO A 645 7.09 -15.58 -26.33
CA PRO A 645 5.75 -15.54 -26.90
C PRO A 645 4.77 -14.99 -25.88
N GLY A 646 3.84 -14.14 -26.33
CA GLY A 646 2.88 -13.52 -25.42
C GLY A 646 2.00 -14.55 -24.70
N VAL A 647 1.66 -15.63 -25.39
CA VAL A 647 0.90 -16.76 -24.82
C VAL A 647 1.68 -17.52 -23.74
N MET A 648 3.01 -17.54 -23.78
CA MET A 648 3.84 -18.13 -22.72
C MET A 648 4.05 -17.15 -21.55
N GLY A 649 4.04 -15.84 -21.81
CA GLY A 649 3.93 -14.84 -20.74
C GLY A 649 2.63 -14.97 -19.96
N LEU A 650 1.52 -15.24 -20.66
CA LEU A 650 0.22 -15.57 -20.04
C LEU A 650 0.27 -16.88 -19.24
N GLU A 651 0.85 -17.94 -19.82
CA GLU A 651 1.09 -19.21 -19.14
C GLU A 651 1.82 -18.99 -17.80
N ALA A 652 2.93 -18.25 -17.81
CA ALA A 652 3.68 -17.92 -16.60
C ALA A 652 2.84 -17.23 -15.51
N MET A 653 1.94 -16.32 -15.91
CA MET A 653 1.07 -15.62 -14.97
C MET A 653 -0.05 -16.50 -14.42
N VAL A 654 -0.62 -17.39 -15.23
CA VAL A 654 -1.66 -18.35 -14.80
C VAL A 654 -1.07 -19.40 -13.88
N GLU A 655 0.07 -19.98 -14.25
CA GLU A 655 0.78 -20.94 -13.40
C GLU A 655 1.18 -20.29 -12.06
N ALA A 656 1.74 -19.08 -12.07
CA ALA A 656 2.10 -18.36 -10.84
C ALA A 656 0.89 -18.04 -9.95
N ALA A 657 -0.28 -17.74 -10.53
CA ALA A 657 -1.52 -17.51 -9.79
C ALA A 657 -2.03 -18.76 -9.05
N LEU A 658 -1.71 -19.96 -9.53
CA LEU A 658 -2.13 -21.22 -8.90
C LEU A 658 -1.20 -21.68 -7.77
N VAL A 659 -0.07 -21.01 -7.54
CA VAL A 659 0.96 -21.44 -6.58
C VAL A 659 0.42 -21.56 -5.16
N LEU A 660 -0.35 -20.58 -4.69
CA LEU A 660 -0.92 -20.58 -3.33
C LEU A 660 -2.26 -21.30 -3.23
N PHE A 661 -2.95 -21.47 -4.37
CA PHE A 661 -4.27 -22.09 -4.46
C PHE A 661 -4.27 -23.22 -5.50
N PRO A 662 -3.42 -24.26 -5.31
CA PRO A 662 -3.22 -25.32 -6.31
C PRO A 662 -4.45 -26.23 -6.51
N GLU A 663 -5.42 -26.13 -5.61
CA GLU A 663 -6.72 -26.79 -5.66
C GLU A 663 -7.77 -26.05 -6.51
N ARG A 664 -7.50 -24.79 -6.89
CA ARG A 664 -8.42 -23.98 -7.71
C ARG A 664 -8.14 -24.14 -9.20
N HIS A 665 -9.11 -23.72 -9.99
CA HIS A 665 -9.05 -23.70 -11.45
C HIS A 665 -8.96 -22.27 -11.95
N ALA A 666 -8.02 -22.00 -12.85
CA ALA A 666 -8.04 -20.76 -13.63
C ALA A 666 -9.21 -20.81 -14.61
N ILE A 667 -10.18 -19.92 -14.44
CA ILE A 667 -11.39 -19.86 -15.27
C ILE A 667 -11.36 -18.71 -16.26
N ALA A 668 -10.60 -17.65 -15.97
CA ALA A 668 -10.41 -16.54 -16.88
C ALA A 668 -9.08 -15.81 -16.65
N VAL A 669 -8.62 -15.11 -17.69
CA VAL A 669 -7.57 -14.09 -17.63
C VAL A 669 -8.13 -12.81 -18.24
N GLU A 670 -8.09 -11.72 -17.49
CA GLU A 670 -8.68 -10.42 -17.82
C GLU A 670 -7.62 -9.34 -17.86
N GLU A 671 -7.92 -8.24 -18.55
CA GLU A 671 -7.08 -7.04 -18.59
C GLU A 671 -5.62 -7.35 -18.96
N VAL A 672 -5.43 -8.20 -19.97
CA VAL A 672 -4.10 -8.60 -20.43
C VAL A 672 -3.49 -7.45 -21.22
N ASN A 673 -2.32 -6.98 -20.80
CA ASN A 673 -1.56 -5.95 -21.52
C ASN A 673 -0.17 -6.47 -21.88
N PHE A 674 0.20 -6.31 -23.15
CA PHE A 674 1.52 -6.62 -23.71
C PHE A 674 2.32 -5.32 -23.84
N LEU A 675 3.04 -4.94 -22.79
CA LEU A 675 3.64 -3.62 -22.65
C LEU A 675 4.99 -3.49 -23.37
N ALA A 676 5.83 -4.53 -23.29
CA ALA A 676 7.15 -4.54 -23.90
C ALA A 676 7.62 -5.96 -24.22
N PRO A 677 8.34 -6.19 -25.34
CA PRO A 677 8.87 -7.51 -25.67
C PRO A 677 9.99 -7.93 -24.71
N PHE A 678 9.93 -9.17 -24.23
CA PHE A 678 11.02 -9.77 -23.44
C PHE A 678 11.97 -10.52 -24.39
N LYS A 679 13.14 -9.92 -24.67
CA LYS A 679 14.11 -10.43 -25.66
C LYS A 679 15.22 -11.26 -25.02
N PHE A 680 15.64 -12.34 -25.66
CA PHE A 680 16.82 -13.12 -25.23
C PHE A 680 18.03 -12.74 -26.07
N TYR A 681 18.85 -11.84 -25.54
CA TYR A 681 20.00 -11.32 -26.27
C TYR A 681 21.07 -12.39 -26.45
N ARG A 682 21.57 -12.52 -27.69
CA ARG A 682 22.63 -13.48 -28.04
C ARG A 682 22.29 -14.94 -27.70
N ASN A 683 21.00 -15.30 -27.71
CA ASN A 683 20.50 -16.62 -27.30
C ASN A 683 20.90 -17.03 -25.87
N ALA A 684 21.25 -16.09 -25.01
CA ALA A 684 21.63 -16.39 -23.64
C ALA A 684 20.40 -16.62 -22.74
N PRO A 685 20.49 -17.51 -21.74
CA PRO A 685 19.45 -17.68 -20.74
C PRO A 685 19.13 -16.36 -20.01
N ARG A 686 17.85 -16.14 -19.72
CA ARG A 686 17.40 -14.98 -18.94
C ARG A 686 16.30 -15.37 -17.96
N THR A 687 16.27 -14.71 -16.81
CA THR A 687 15.26 -14.90 -15.78
C THR A 687 14.10 -13.94 -16.00
N ILE A 688 12.88 -14.49 -16.05
CA ILE A 688 11.63 -13.75 -15.88
C ILE A 688 11.24 -13.77 -14.40
N THR A 689 10.61 -12.70 -13.94
CA THR A 689 10.05 -12.63 -12.58
C THR A 689 8.55 -12.37 -12.68
N VAL A 690 7.72 -13.25 -12.13
CA VAL A 690 6.27 -13.03 -12.02
C VAL A 690 5.95 -12.62 -10.58
N GLN A 691 5.34 -11.45 -10.42
CA GLN A 691 4.79 -10.98 -9.16
C GLN A 691 3.27 -11.15 -9.17
N VAL A 692 2.72 -11.70 -8.08
CA VAL A 692 1.28 -11.97 -7.94
C VAL A 692 0.74 -11.41 -6.63
N GLN A 693 -0.22 -10.49 -6.73
CA GLN A 693 -0.98 -9.98 -5.59
C GLN A 693 -2.38 -10.57 -5.61
N TYR A 694 -2.75 -11.22 -4.51
CA TYR A 694 -4.02 -11.93 -4.40
C TYR A 694 -5.08 -11.10 -3.70
N ALA A 695 -6.30 -11.13 -4.22
CA ALA A 695 -7.50 -10.60 -3.59
C ALA A 695 -8.62 -11.64 -3.70
N ALA A 696 -9.75 -11.40 -3.03
CA ALA A 696 -10.96 -12.19 -3.21
C ALA A 696 -12.11 -11.31 -3.68
N GLU A 697 -12.87 -11.82 -4.65
CA GLU A 697 -14.10 -11.22 -5.14
C GLU A 697 -15.20 -12.27 -5.02
N GLN A 698 -16.14 -12.07 -4.09
CA GLN A 698 -17.16 -13.07 -3.77
C GLN A 698 -16.53 -14.42 -3.33
N GLU A 699 -16.76 -15.50 -4.07
CA GLU A 699 -16.21 -16.86 -3.82
C GLU A 699 -14.93 -17.16 -4.63
N GLU A 700 -14.53 -16.21 -5.48
CA GLU A 700 -13.38 -16.34 -6.37
C GLU A 700 -12.14 -15.63 -5.82
N ILE A 701 -10.97 -16.12 -6.23
CA ILE A 701 -9.70 -15.47 -5.97
C ILE A 701 -9.25 -14.79 -7.24
N VAL A 702 -8.86 -13.52 -7.13
CA VAL A 702 -8.31 -12.74 -8.23
C VAL A 702 -6.83 -12.52 -7.97
N ALA A 703 -6.01 -12.97 -8.90
CA ALA A 703 -4.56 -12.82 -8.89
C ALA A 703 -4.16 -11.72 -9.87
N GLN A 704 -3.68 -10.59 -9.37
CA GLN A 704 -3.11 -9.51 -10.18
C GLN A 704 -1.64 -9.83 -10.45
N CYS A 705 -1.33 -10.10 -11.71
CA CYS A 705 -0.02 -10.60 -12.13
C CYS A 705 0.76 -9.53 -12.91
N ARG A 706 2.07 -9.48 -12.67
CA ARG A 706 3.03 -8.69 -13.45
C ARG A 706 4.23 -9.56 -13.81
N LEU A 707 4.57 -9.63 -15.10
CA LEU A 707 5.80 -10.26 -15.56
C LEU A 707 6.87 -9.20 -15.81
N LEU A 708 7.97 -9.33 -15.10
CA LEU A 708 9.08 -8.40 -15.06
C LEU A 708 10.35 -9.02 -15.67
N GLY A 709 11.20 -8.14 -16.20
CA GLY A 709 12.55 -8.46 -16.62
C GLY A 709 13.54 -7.47 -16.00
N SER A 710 14.70 -7.97 -15.62
CA SER A 710 15.77 -7.17 -15.04
C SER A 710 17.01 -7.17 -15.96
N ARG A 711 17.69 -6.03 -16.04
CA ARG A 711 18.99 -5.89 -16.72
C ARG A 711 19.90 -4.92 -15.99
N THR A 712 21.17 -5.27 -15.80
CA THR A 712 22.18 -4.31 -15.36
C THR A 712 22.79 -3.65 -16.58
N LEU A 713 22.63 -2.33 -16.71
CA LEU A 713 23.24 -1.55 -17.77
C LEU A 713 24.69 -1.18 -17.43
N HIS A 714 25.53 -1.03 -18.44
CA HIS A 714 26.93 -0.62 -18.25
C HIS A 714 27.01 0.75 -17.58
N GLY A 715 27.74 0.86 -16.47
CA GLY A 715 27.88 2.10 -15.70
C GLY A 715 26.77 2.39 -14.69
N GLN A 716 25.76 1.52 -14.54
CA GLN A 716 24.74 1.63 -13.51
C GLN A 716 24.93 0.56 -12.43
N SER A 717 24.80 0.94 -11.17
CA SER A 717 24.90 0.03 -10.02
C SER A 717 23.59 -0.70 -9.72
N GLU A 718 22.45 -0.11 -10.10
CA GLU A 718 21.13 -0.72 -9.93
C GLU A 718 20.62 -1.29 -11.26
N PRO A 719 19.99 -2.47 -11.24
CA PRO A 719 19.40 -3.04 -12.43
C PRO A 719 18.13 -2.28 -12.83
N GLU A 720 17.97 -2.05 -14.13
CA GLU A 720 16.73 -1.55 -14.70
C GLU A 720 15.69 -2.69 -14.73
N VAL A 721 14.52 -2.44 -14.18
CA VAL A 721 13.39 -3.38 -14.16
C VAL A 721 12.32 -2.90 -15.13
N THR A 722 11.94 -3.74 -16.08
CA THR A 722 10.88 -3.47 -17.05
C THR A 722 9.67 -4.37 -16.78
N THR A 723 8.47 -3.80 -16.75
CA THR A 723 7.23 -4.60 -16.79
C THR A 723 6.90 -4.91 -18.24
N HIS A 724 6.82 -6.20 -18.56
CA HIS A 724 6.57 -6.68 -19.91
C HIS A 724 5.11 -7.06 -20.13
N PHE A 725 4.48 -7.68 -19.13
CA PHE A 725 3.09 -8.12 -19.20
C PHE A 725 2.37 -7.81 -17.89
N THR A 726 1.07 -7.52 -17.98
CA THR A 726 0.16 -7.48 -16.84
C THR A 726 -1.12 -8.23 -17.17
N ALA A 727 -1.75 -8.85 -16.18
CA ALA A 727 -3.04 -9.52 -16.32
C ALA A 727 -3.71 -9.73 -14.95
N ARG A 728 -5.02 -9.99 -14.94
CA ARG A 728 -5.78 -10.48 -13.80
C ARG A 728 -6.23 -11.91 -14.07
N VAL A 729 -5.83 -12.87 -13.23
CA VAL A 729 -6.25 -14.27 -13.36
C VAL A 729 -7.36 -14.56 -12.34
N ARG A 730 -8.51 -15.07 -12.80
CA ARG A 730 -9.62 -15.48 -11.93
C ARG A 730 -9.57 -16.97 -11.62
N LEU A 731 -9.62 -17.29 -10.34
CA LEU A 731 -9.52 -18.64 -9.80
C LEU A 731 -10.80 -19.04 -9.06
N ALA A 732 -11.41 -20.14 -9.49
CA ALA A 732 -12.63 -20.67 -8.88
C ALA A 732 -12.41 -22.07 -8.29
N ALA A 733 -13.28 -22.45 -7.36
CA ALA A 733 -13.26 -23.79 -6.76
C ALA A 733 -13.66 -24.89 -7.75
N VAL A 734 -14.42 -24.54 -8.79
CA VAL A 734 -14.84 -25.46 -9.85
C VAL A 734 -14.43 -24.90 -11.22
N PRO A 735 -14.15 -25.76 -12.22
CA PRO A 735 -13.90 -25.33 -13.58
C PRO A 735 -15.10 -24.56 -14.16
N ALA A 736 -14.83 -23.75 -15.18
CA ALA A 736 -15.89 -23.06 -15.91
C ALA A 736 -16.89 -24.06 -16.53
N ALA A 737 -18.16 -23.64 -16.60
CA ALA A 737 -19.20 -24.47 -17.21
C ALA A 737 -18.88 -24.74 -18.69
N PRO A 738 -19.11 -25.97 -19.19
CA PRO A 738 -18.85 -26.29 -20.59
C PRO A 738 -19.75 -25.48 -21.52
N ALA A 739 -19.16 -24.72 -22.44
CA ALA A 739 -19.89 -24.00 -23.47
C ALA A 739 -19.95 -24.79 -24.80
N LYS A 740 -20.98 -24.49 -25.60
CA LYS A 740 -21.15 -25.02 -26.96
C LYS A 740 -21.47 -23.90 -27.93
N ARG A 741 -21.10 -24.09 -29.20
CA ARG A 741 -21.51 -23.29 -30.35
C ARG A 741 -21.93 -24.19 -31.51
N GLU A 742 -22.36 -23.56 -32.60
CA GLU A 742 -22.61 -24.24 -33.87
C GLU A 742 -21.33 -24.92 -34.40
N LYS A 743 -21.48 -26.12 -34.96
CA LYS A 743 -20.37 -26.91 -35.47
C LYS A 743 -19.77 -26.24 -36.70
N ILE A 744 -18.45 -26.20 -36.74
CA ILE A 744 -17.73 -25.81 -37.96
C ILE A 744 -17.67 -27.04 -38.85
N ASP A 745 -18.24 -26.95 -40.05
CA ASP A 745 -18.09 -27.96 -41.10
C ASP A 745 -16.99 -27.53 -42.09
N PRO A 746 -15.80 -28.15 -42.03
CA PRO A 746 -14.75 -27.84 -42.99
C PRO A 746 -15.16 -28.17 -44.43
N ALA A 747 -16.08 -29.12 -44.67
CA ALA A 747 -16.49 -29.45 -46.04
C ALA A 747 -17.24 -28.30 -46.72
N ALA A 748 -17.86 -27.41 -45.95
CA ALA A 748 -18.54 -26.21 -46.44
C ALA A 748 -17.59 -25.03 -46.76
N ALA A 749 -16.29 -25.18 -46.50
CA ALA A 749 -15.31 -24.13 -46.75
C ALA A 749 -15.04 -23.93 -48.25
N GLY A 750 -15.01 -22.66 -48.70
CA GLY A 750 -14.59 -22.27 -50.05
C GLY A 750 -13.07 -22.31 -50.23
N ALA A 751 -12.51 -21.28 -50.88
CA ALA A 751 -11.07 -21.14 -51.04
C ALA A 751 -10.36 -21.04 -49.68
N ARG A 752 -9.16 -21.64 -49.58
CA ARG A 752 -8.38 -21.67 -48.34
C ARG A 752 -6.94 -21.27 -48.59
N VAL A 753 -6.32 -20.71 -47.57
CA VAL A 753 -4.87 -20.51 -47.53
C VAL A 753 -4.22 -21.67 -46.79
N ALA A 754 -3.14 -22.22 -47.34
CA ALA A 754 -2.39 -23.32 -46.75
C ALA A 754 -1.29 -22.82 -45.79
N ALA A 755 -0.88 -23.65 -44.83
CA ALA A 755 0.23 -23.37 -43.91
C ALA A 755 1.49 -22.85 -44.62
N ALA A 756 1.85 -23.45 -45.77
CA ALA A 756 3.04 -23.07 -46.53
C ALA A 756 3.03 -21.61 -47.02
N ASP A 757 1.86 -21.02 -47.26
CA ASP A 757 1.74 -19.62 -47.65
C ASP A 757 1.66 -18.71 -46.41
N ILE A 758 0.99 -19.15 -45.33
CA ILE A 758 0.92 -18.43 -44.05
C ILE A 758 2.34 -18.19 -43.48
N TYR A 759 3.14 -19.25 -43.38
CA TYR A 759 4.46 -19.21 -42.73
C TYR A 759 5.59 -18.70 -43.64
N ARG A 760 5.29 -18.20 -44.84
CA ARG A 760 6.20 -17.31 -45.59
C ARG A 760 6.24 -15.90 -44.99
N LEU A 761 5.16 -15.50 -44.31
CA LEU A 761 5.02 -14.18 -43.69
C LEU A 761 5.31 -14.23 -42.20
N TYR A 762 4.82 -15.27 -41.51
CA TYR A 762 5.00 -15.40 -40.08
C TYR A 762 6.42 -15.85 -39.72
N PHE A 763 6.95 -15.28 -38.65
CA PHE A 763 8.30 -15.56 -38.14
C PHE A 763 8.37 -16.85 -37.29
N HIS A 764 7.26 -17.57 -37.16
CA HIS A 764 7.13 -18.74 -36.28
C HIS A 764 7.79 -19.99 -36.88
N GLY A 765 8.65 -20.62 -36.09
CA GLY A 765 9.25 -21.93 -36.36
C GLY A 765 8.28 -23.09 -36.08
N PRO A 766 8.68 -24.34 -36.42
CA PRO A 766 7.78 -25.50 -36.47
C PRO A 766 6.91 -25.75 -35.25
N ALA A 767 7.42 -25.57 -34.02
CA ALA A 767 6.63 -25.76 -32.79
C ALA A 767 5.50 -24.75 -32.60
N TYR A 768 5.52 -23.61 -33.31
CA TYR A 768 4.52 -22.55 -33.25
C TYR A 768 3.76 -22.35 -34.58
N GLN A 769 3.93 -23.26 -35.54
CA GLN A 769 3.16 -23.27 -36.78
C GLN A 769 1.75 -23.88 -36.58
N VAL A 770 0.98 -23.29 -35.67
CA VAL A 770 -0.29 -23.82 -35.17
C VAL A 770 -1.44 -23.86 -36.19
N LEU A 771 -1.30 -23.26 -37.37
CA LEU A 771 -2.32 -23.24 -38.43
C LEU A 771 -1.99 -24.22 -39.55
N ALA A 772 -2.86 -25.22 -39.77
CA ALA A 772 -2.81 -26.05 -40.97
C ALA A 772 -3.35 -25.30 -42.21
N THR A 773 -4.43 -24.55 -42.01
CA THR A 773 -5.12 -23.80 -43.07
C THR A 773 -6.06 -22.77 -42.45
N ALA A 774 -6.41 -21.72 -43.20
CA ALA A 774 -7.44 -20.77 -42.82
C ALA A 774 -8.36 -20.42 -44.01
N TRP A 775 -9.62 -20.07 -43.72
CA TRP A 775 -10.61 -19.68 -44.73
C TRP A 775 -11.66 -18.73 -44.14
N ARG A 776 -12.40 -18.05 -45.01
CA ARG A 776 -13.55 -17.23 -44.62
C ARG A 776 -14.83 -18.07 -44.49
N ALA A 777 -15.57 -17.89 -43.39
CA ALA A 777 -16.88 -18.48 -43.17
C ALA A 777 -17.87 -17.38 -42.72
N GLY A 778 -18.63 -16.82 -43.66
CA GLY A 778 -19.54 -15.71 -43.39
C GLY A 778 -18.80 -14.47 -42.86
N ASN A 779 -19.09 -14.11 -41.61
CA ASN A 779 -18.47 -12.99 -40.90
C ASN A 779 -17.31 -13.42 -39.98
N GLU A 780 -16.85 -14.67 -40.09
CA GLU A 780 -15.72 -15.20 -39.35
C GLU A 780 -14.58 -15.61 -40.30
N VAL A 781 -13.36 -15.61 -39.76
CA VAL A 781 -12.21 -16.33 -40.33
C VAL A 781 -11.97 -17.53 -39.44
N ILE A 782 -11.92 -18.71 -40.07
CA ILE A 782 -11.68 -19.98 -39.39
C ILE A 782 -10.24 -20.39 -39.63
N GLY A 783 -9.48 -20.56 -38.55
CA GLY A 783 -8.16 -21.17 -38.56
C GLY A 783 -8.24 -22.59 -38.04
N GLN A 784 -7.84 -23.58 -38.85
CA GLN A 784 -7.77 -24.97 -38.41
C GLN A 784 -6.42 -25.25 -37.75
N TYR A 785 -6.47 -25.82 -36.56
CA TYR A 785 -5.29 -26.21 -35.80
C TYR A 785 -4.47 -27.28 -36.52
N ALA A 786 -3.15 -27.15 -36.50
CA ALA A 786 -2.22 -28.09 -37.09
C ALA A 786 -2.12 -29.39 -36.27
N GLU A 787 -2.16 -30.53 -36.97
CA GLU A 787 -1.92 -31.84 -36.38
C GLU A 787 -0.41 -32.13 -36.31
N ASN A 788 0.01 -32.92 -35.30
CA ASN A 788 1.39 -33.39 -35.15
C ASN A 788 2.47 -32.29 -35.03
N LEU A 789 2.15 -31.18 -34.34
CA LEU A 789 3.15 -30.17 -34.01
C LEU A 789 4.31 -30.78 -33.20
N PRO A 790 5.56 -30.33 -33.40
CA PRO A 790 6.69 -30.70 -32.55
C PRO A 790 6.45 -30.39 -31.08
N VAL A 791 7.31 -30.88 -30.20
CA VAL A 791 7.28 -30.59 -28.76
C VAL A 791 7.32 -29.07 -28.51
N ASN A 792 6.47 -28.58 -27.62
CA ASN A 792 6.37 -27.13 -27.33
C ASN A 792 7.44 -26.64 -26.34
N HIS A 793 7.71 -27.46 -25.33
CA HIS A 793 8.53 -27.13 -24.17
C HIS A 793 9.23 -28.39 -23.68
N VAL A 794 10.32 -28.20 -22.94
CA VAL A 794 11.04 -29.28 -22.27
C VAL A 794 11.02 -29.01 -20.77
N PRO A 795 10.65 -29.99 -19.92
CA PRO A 795 10.16 -31.33 -20.25
C PRO A 795 8.80 -31.36 -20.98
N GLU A 796 8.61 -32.31 -21.89
CA GLU A 796 7.34 -32.49 -22.63
C GLU A 796 6.19 -32.95 -21.71
N THR A 797 6.52 -33.65 -20.62
CA THR A 797 5.55 -34.26 -19.72
C THR A 797 4.81 -33.27 -18.82
N LEU A 798 5.25 -32.02 -18.76
CA LEU A 798 4.62 -30.99 -17.94
C LEU A 798 3.43 -30.40 -18.68
N ALA A 799 2.28 -30.38 -18.02
CA ALA A 799 1.05 -29.77 -18.52
C ALA A 799 1.17 -28.24 -18.55
N THR A 800 0.37 -27.62 -19.41
CA THR A 800 0.17 -26.16 -19.46
C THR A 800 -1.21 -25.80 -18.92
N ALA A 801 -1.29 -24.76 -18.10
CA ALA A 801 -2.50 -24.27 -17.45
C ALA A 801 -3.34 -23.33 -18.34
N ALA A 802 -2.74 -22.58 -19.28
CA ALA A 802 -3.43 -21.59 -20.12
C ALA A 802 -3.59 -22.03 -21.59
N ALA A 803 -3.20 -23.26 -21.94
CA ALA A 803 -3.26 -23.82 -23.29
C ALA A 803 -2.65 -22.87 -24.36
N PRO A 804 -1.34 -22.53 -24.26
CA PRO A 804 -0.72 -21.44 -25.00
C PRO A 804 -0.83 -21.59 -26.53
N ARG A 805 -0.80 -22.82 -27.06
CA ARG A 805 -0.96 -23.07 -28.50
C ARG A 805 -2.38 -22.82 -29.01
N LEU A 806 -3.41 -22.93 -28.17
CA LEU A 806 -4.78 -22.59 -28.56
C LEU A 806 -5.00 -21.09 -28.55
N LEU A 807 -4.39 -20.37 -27.61
CA LEU A 807 -4.33 -18.92 -27.65
C LEU A 807 -3.58 -18.42 -28.89
N GLU A 808 -2.47 -19.08 -29.22
CA GLU A 808 -1.69 -18.77 -30.42
C GLU A 808 -2.50 -19.00 -31.69
N LEU A 809 -3.33 -20.05 -31.72
CA LEU A 809 -4.25 -20.30 -32.84
C LEU A 809 -5.21 -19.12 -33.04
N CYS A 810 -5.75 -18.53 -31.96
CA CYS A 810 -6.57 -17.32 -32.06
C CYS A 810 -5.78 -16.12 -32.58
N PHE A 811 -4.59 -15.87 -32.02
CA PHE A 811 -3.74 -14.73 -32.40
C PHE A 811 -3.32 -14.80 -33.87
N GLN A 812 -2.86 -15.96 -34.32
CA GLN A 812 -2.44 -16.19 -35.70
C GLN A 812 -3.62 -16.12 -36.67
N THR A 813 -4.80 -16.62 -36.30
CA THR A 813 -6.00 -16.51 -37.16
C THR A 813 -6.44 -15.05 -37.30
N ALA A 814 -6.44 -14.27 -36.22
CA ALA A 814 -6.73 -12.83 -36.26
C ALA A 814 -5.66 -12.05 -37.06
N GLY A 815 -4.39 -12.39 -36.91
CA GLY A 815 -3.30 -11.78 -37.65
C GLY A 815 -3.37 -12.05 -39.16
N ILE A 816 -3.88 -13.21 -39.58
CA ILE A 816 -4.13 -13.51 -41.00
C ILE A 816 -5.22 -12.57 -41.55
N TRP A 817 -6.32 -12.40 -40.81
CA TRP A 817 -7.36 -11.43 -41.19
C TRP A 817 -6.76 -10.02 -41.31
N GLU A 818 -6.01 -9.59 -40.31
CA GLU A 818 -5.35 -8.28 -40.32
C GLU A 818 -4.42 -8.09 -41.52
N LEU A 819 -3.54 -9.04 -41.79
CA LEU A 819 -2.66 -9.01 -42.96
C LEU A 819 -3.44 -8.92 -44.28
N ALA A 820 -4.46 -9.75 -44.44
CA ALA A 820 -5.26 -9.79 -45.66
C ALA A 820 -6.08 -8.51 -45.89
N SER A 821 -6.56 -7.88 -44.82
CA SER A 821 -7.44 -6.70 -44.89
C SER A 821 -6.72 -5.35 -44.82
N GLN A 822 -5.59 -5.28 -44.12
CA GLN A 822 -4.88 -4.03 -43.83
C GLN A 822 -3.43 -4.01 -44.34
N ALA A 823 -2.96 -5.10 -44.95
CA ALA A 823 -1.60 -5.23 -45.50
C ALA A 823 -0.48 -4.93 -44.48
N ARG A 824 -0.74 -5.18 -43.19
CA ARG A 824 0.22 -4.98 -42.09
C ARG A 824 0.26 -6.18 -41.16
N MET A 825 1.41 -6.41 -40.55
CA MET A 825 1.57 -7.36 -39.44
C MET A 825 1.34 -6.63 -38.11
N GLY A 826 0.60 -7.26 -37.20
CA GLY A 826 0.40 -6.77 -35.84
C GLY A 826 0.98 -7.73 -34.81
N LEU A 827 1.51 -7.18 -33.72
CA LEU A 827 1.83 -7.94 -32.51
C LEU A 827 0.73 -7.74 -31.46
N PRO A 828 0.47 -8.72 -30.58
CA PRO A 828 -0.45 -8.55 -29.46
C PRO A 828 -0.16 -7.28 -28.66
N SER A 829 -1.19 -6.48 -28.37
CA SER A 829 -1.10 -5.30 -27.50
C SER A 829 -2.01 -5.42 -26.27
N GLN A 830 -3.23 -5.93 -26.45
CA GLN A 830 -4.19 -6.09 -25.36
C GLN A 830 -5.15 -7.26 -25.60
N VAL A 831 -5.65 -7.88 -24.53
CA VAL A 831 -6.85 -8.73 -24.56
C VAL A 831 -7.74 -8.34 -23.37
N THR A 832 -9.03 -8.08 -23.61
CA THR A 832 -9.96 -7.74 -22.54
C THR A 832 -10.23 -8.94 -21.62
N SER A 833 -10.54 -10.09 -22.20
CA SER A 833 -10.76 -11.32 -21.42
C SER A 833 -10.49 -12.58 -22.25
N ILE A 834 -9.96 -13.60 -21.58
CA ILE A 834 -9.81 -14.98 -22.05
C ILE A 834 -10.57 -15.83 -21.04
N ALA A 835 -11.63 -16.51 -21.45
CA ALA A 835 -12.35 -17.47 -20.61
C ALA A 835 -11.97 -18.89 -21.03
N PHE A 836 -11.56 -19.70 -20.05
CA PHE A 836 -11.23 -21.11 -20.26
C PHE A 836 -12.50 -21.94 -20.15
N GLY A 837 -12.75 -22.81 -21.13
CA GLY A 837 -13.88 -23.74 -21.15
C GLY A 837 -13.45 -25.12 -20.68
N ARG A 838 -13.44 -26.08 -21.62
CA ARG A 838 -12.97 -27.44 -21.36
C ARG A 838 -11.43 -27.53 -21.41
N PRO A 839 -10.80 -28.41 -20.62
CA PRO A 839 -9.40 -28.78 -20.84
C PRO A 839 -9.20 -29.33 -22.24
N ALA A 840 -8.17 -28.87 -22.94
CA ALA A 840 -7.86 -29.27 -24.31
C ALA A 840 -6.89 -30.46 -24.41
N GLU A 841 -6.33 -30.91 -23.29
CA GLU A 841 -5.44 -32.07 -23.26
C GLU A 841 -6.18 -33.34 -23.69
N GLY A 842 -5.61 -34.08 -24.64
CA GLY A 842 -6.13 -35.36 -25.10
C GLY A 842 -7.37 -35.29 -26.01
N VAL A 843 -7.71 -34.12 -26.57
CA VAL A 843 -8.82 -33.98 -27.52
C VAL A 843 -8.57 -34.86 -28.76
N LYS A 844 -9.47 -35.82 -28.98
CA LYS A 844 -9.51 -36.69 -30.17
C LYS A 844 -10.46 -36.07 -31.21
N GLY A 845 -9.98 -35.10 -31.97
CA GLY A 845 -10.76 -34.39 -32.99
C GLY A 845 -10.04 -33.15 -33.54
N ARG A 846 -10.56 -32.58 -34.62
CA ARG A 846 -10.02 -31.34 -35.20
C ARG A 846 -10.43 -30.13 -34.34
N LEU A 847 -9.49 -29.22 -34.12
CA LEU A 847 -9.71 -27.95 -33.43
C LEU A 847 -9.67 -26.79 -34.42
N PHE A 848 -10.48 -25.78 -34.15
CA PHE A 848 -10.63 -24.59 -34.98
C PHE A 848 -10.68 -23.35 -34.10
N ALA A 849 -10.01 -22.26 -34.50
CA ALA A 849 -10.31 -20.93 -34.01
C ALA A 849 -11.27 -20.25 -34.98
N ALA A 850 -12.45 -19.89 -34.49
CA ALA A 850 -13.37 -19.01 -35.19
C ALA A 850 -13.14 -17.59 -34.68
N VAL A 851 -12.63 -16.72 -35.55
CA VAL A 851 -12.31 -15.33 -35.24
C VAL A 851 -13.30 -14.43 -35.96
N GLN A 852 -13.80 -13.40 -35.29
CA GLN A 852 -14.59 -12.31 -35.89
C GLN A 852 -14.00 -10.97 -35.50
N ARG A 853 -14.28 -9.93 -36.30
CA ARG A 853 -14.01 -8.55 -35.90
C ARG A 853 -15.08 -8.05 -34.93
N GLY A 854 -14.63 -7.50 -33.82
CA GLY A 854 -15.45 -6.75 -32.87
C GLY A 854 -15.48 -5.26 -33.19
N GLU A 855 -16.03 -4.49 -32.26
CA GLU A 855 -16.05 -3.02 -32.32
C GLU A 855 -14.64 -2.43 -32.09
N ASN A 856 -14.39 -1.22 -32.58
CA ASN A 856 -13.13 -0.48 -32.34
C ASN A 856 -11.85 -1.26 -32.71
N GLU A 857 -11.86 -1.96 -33.85
CA GLU A 857 -10.73 -2.75 -34.35
C GLU A 857 -10.25 -3.87 -33.41
N THR A 858 -11.15 -4.45 -32.61
CA THR A 858 -10.83 -5.66 -31.83
C THR A 858 -11.14 -6.94 -32.60
N PHE A 859 -10.61 -8.06 -32.11
CA PHE A 859 -11.00 -9.39 -32.51
C PHE A 859 -11.62 -10.16 -31.34
N GLU A 860 -12.66 -10.92 -31.64
CA GLU A 860 -13.26 -11.92 -30.75
C GLU A 860 -12.96 -13.30 -31.34
N ALA A 861 -12.65 -14.28 -30.51
CA ALA A 861 -12.31 -15.62 -30.97
C ALA A 861 -12.85 -16.73 -30.07
N GLN A 862 -13.17 -17.87 -30.65
CA GLN A 862 -13.49 -19.10 -29.92
C GLN A 862 -12.73 -20.28 -30.49
N VAL A 863 -12.11 -21.07 -29.61
CA VAL A 863 -11.48 -22.34 -29.98
C VAL A 863 -12.45 -23.49 -29.73
N VAL A 864 -12.75 -24.24 -30.79
CA VAL A 864 -13.81 -25.26 -30.79
C VAL A 864 -13.40 -26.54 -31.50
N ASP A 865 -14.02 -27.66 -31.12
CA ASP A 865 -13.90 -28.93 -31.84
C ASP A 865 -15.00 -29.11 -32.91
N ASP A 866 -14.87 -30.18 -33.69
CA ASP A 866 -15.86 -30.62 -34.70
C ASP A 866 -17.24 -31.01 -34.14
N LYS A 867 -17.39 -31.07 -32.81
CA LYS A 867 -18.66 -31.28 -32.11
C LYS A 867 -19.27 -29.99 -31.59
N GLY A 868 -18.60 -28.85 -31.77
CA GLY A 868 -19.02 -27.53 -31.32
C GLY A 868 -18.76 -27.28 -29.84
N ASN A 869 -17.94 -28.09 -29.17
CA ASN A 869 -17.54 -27.82 -27.79
C ASN A 869 -16.52 -26.66 -27.76
N VAL A 870 -16.68 -25.73 -26.83
CA VAL A 870 -15.80 -24.57 -26.68
C VAL A 870 -14.73 -24.85 -25.62
N TYR A 871 -13.46 -24.64 -25.98
CA TYR A 871 -12.29 -24.80 -25.12
C TYR A 871 -11.78 -23.46 -24.61
N LEU A 872 -11.91 -22.41 -25.42
CA LEU A 872 -11.42 -21.08 -25.10
C LEU A 872 -12.30 -20.03 -25.77
N THR A 873 -12.60 -18.95 -25.06
CA THR A 873 -13.23 -17.74 -25.64
C THR A 873 -12.34 -16.55 -25.34
N LEU A 874 -11.96 -15.81 -26.37
CA LEU A 874 -11.14 -14.61 -26.30
C LEU A 874 -11.97 -13.41 -26.77
N ARG A 875 -11.89 -12.31 -26.02
CA ARG A 875 -12.64 -11.08 -26.28
C ARG A 875 -11.73 -9.87 -26.24
N GLY A 876 -11.98 -8.89 -27.11
CA GLY A 876 -11.29 -7.63 -27.14
C GLY A 876 -9.80 -7.74 -27.46
N TYR A 877 -9.39 -8.70 -28.30
CA TYR A 877 -7.99 -8.81 -28.70
C TYR A 877 -7.61 -7.66 -29.64
N ARG A 878 -6.53 -6.97 -29.30
CA ARG A 878 -5.95 -5.84 -30.06
C ARG A 878 -4.52 -6.16 -30.43
N THR A 879 -4.11 -5.62 -31.58
CA THR A 879 -2.73 -5.67 -32.04
C THR A 879 -2.14 -4.26 -32.14
N MET A 880 -0.82 -4.18 -32.24
CA MET A 880 -0.07 -2.99 -32.58
C MET A 880 0.73 -3.27 -33.86
N ALA A 881 0.62 -2.38 -34.85
CA ALA A 881 1.27 -2.53 -36.13
C ALA A 881 2.81 -2.55 -36.01
N LEU A 882 3.44 -3.47 -36.73
CA LEU A 882 4.87 -3.39 -37.00
C LEU A 882 5.13 -2.36 -38.11
N PRO A 883 6.27 -1.63 -38.04
CA PRO A 883 6.55 -0.53 -38.95
C PRO A 883 6.91 -0.97 -40.38
N ASP A 884 7.31 -2.23 -40.57
CA ASP A 884 7.79 -2.71 -41.87
C ASP A 884 6.62 -3.10 -42.79
N PRO A 885 6.55 -2.55 -44.03
CA PRO A 885 5.50 -2.89 -44.98
C PRO A 885 5.65 -4.33 -45.52
N VAL A 886 4.52 -5.01 -45.70
CA VAL A 886 4.50 -6.37 -46.26
C VAL A 886 4.42 -6.32 -47.79
N ALA A 887 5.29 -7.06 -48.47
CA ALA A 887 5.30 -7.10 -49.94
C ALA A 887 3.98 -7.66 -50.50
N GLN A 888 3.35 -6.94 -51.44
CA GLN A 888 2.04 -7.29 -52.01
C GLN A 888 1.97 -8.73 -52.57
N ALA A 889 3.04 -9.22 -53.20
CA ALA A 889 3.08 -10.57 -53.75
C ALA A 889 2.90 -11.67 -52.70
N LEU A 890 3.30 -11.41 -51.45
CA LEU A 890 3.15 -12.36 -50.33
C LEU A 890 1.73 -12.32 -49.73
N LEU A 891 0.98 -11.24 -49.95
CA LEU A 891 -0.40 -11.08 -49.44
C LEU A 891 -1.45 -11.75 -50.33
N GLN A 892 -1.13 -11.99 -51.61
CA GLN A 892 -2.08 -12.53 -52.59
C GLN A 892 -2.75 -13.85 -52.13
N PRO A 893 -2.02 -14.84 -51.57
CA PRO A 893 -2.65 -16.07 -51.10
C PRO A 893 -3.59 -15.88 -49.89
N LEU A 894 -3.40 -14.82 -49.09
CA LEU A 894 -4.20 -14.55 -47.90
C LEU A 894 -5.55 -13.90 -48.24
N ARG A 895 -5.73 -13.34 -49.44
CA ARG A 895 -6.98 -12.66 -49.82
C ARG A 895 -8.22 -13.53 -49.70
N VAL A 896 -8.08 -14.84 -49.83
CA VAL A 896 -9.16 -15.84 -49.66
C VAL A 896 -9.82 -15.85 -48.27
N VAL A 897 -9.23 -15.19 -47.27
CA VAL A 897 -9.82 -15.04 -45.93
C VAL A 897 -10.64 -13.76 -45.77
N VAL A 898 -10.62 -12.87 -46.75
CA VAL A 898 -11.34 -11.58 -46.73
C VAL A 898 -12.18 -11.33 -47.98
N GLU A 899 -11.85 -11.95 -49.11
CA GLU A 899 -12.67 -12.04 -50.34
C GLU A 899 -13.60 -13.25 -50.25
#